data_AF-A0AAF3FH26-F1
#
_entry.id   AF-A0AAF3FH26-F1
#
_cell.length_a   1.000
_cell.length_b   1.000
_cell.length_c   1.000
_cell.angle_alpha   90.00
_cell.angle_beta   90.00
_cell.angle_gamma   90.00
#
_symmetry.space_group_name_H-M   'P 1'
#
loop_
_entity.id
_entity.type
_entity.pdbx_description
1 polymer ?
#
loop_
_entity_poly.entity_id
_entity_poly.type
_entity_poly.pdbx_seq_one_letter_code
_entity_poly.pdbx_strand_id
1 'polypeptide(L)'
;MDPKAALAREREARVLSIQSHVVHGYAGNKCSVLPLQLHGFEVDFINSVQYSNHAGYAHVKGQKLDDAQLNDLYEGLTLNKINNYSHILTGYCGNVKFLEKIADIVRDQKARDSKVFYVCDPVMGDNGRYYTPQELLPVYRDVLAPLADVLCPNAFELGELTGMTITTESACLAAIDTLHQKGVKTVVVTSGVEMTETHLRCYASSLTDSGKLRYRITFPRLVGQFVGTGDVFASLLLVHLDDTKGDLETSLRRVLGSMQALIRRTRDFAQKQVDNNVQAMCELRLVQSRFDLLCPQEHPDVRSRRPRQSFLLRLFTPSTMIEDRYLPPEEGPFDEDEPLLRDEQEQKTARKYFVMGTVLIVTTILLFISTVAFAALYFNLLRLDNARLPRWPKPSNSPLGQYSTAAVAADNEICSEIGRDVLLKGGNAVDAAVAALLCIGVMDSHSSGIGGGHFMTIYNATEGKCQVLDARETAPAAADQNMYVGKYNESQFGWKAVAVPGEIHGLWTAYQKFGSHEVTWQSLVGPTIDLLKEGYPTSSNLAIALKQHEQRIMNEPTMKAFINPETGRIYKYGEQIKTRKAFLETLRALANSSDPVKTFYDSEMTQKMVDEFKKNGGLLTREDFKGYKSIVRNDDEVIVIKLANQRSICGPPPPSSSAVTMGILNVMDGFENTKRTFADISLLYHRFIEASKFAYAQRSYLGDLAFEKGAMEAAKRLISSEWGTSTRNNIGEKTRPRNEYGGDFSAQPEDHGTTHISVMDKHGNVVSVTSTINLYLGAVITSESTGVLWNDEMDDFSTPGKTNAFGLPPSKANYIKPGKRPMSSQSPLVIYDHNKAHRVMGIGAAGGSTIISGVAGAALHALWLDANPKEAIDAPRVHDQLYPNYTSYEEKFPKAYVRALEARGHIMNKSTEHLAVVTSVEKSNASIWANSDFRKGPESAPAGY
;
A
#
# COMPACT_ATOMS: atom_id res chain seq x y z
N MET A 1 -5.95 5.29 -16.25
CA MET A 1 -6.12 5.91 -17.58
C MET A 1 -5.15 7.08 -17.66
N ASP A 2 -4.49 7.32 -18.81
CA ASP A 2 -3.63 8.51 -18.99
C ASP A 2 -4.50 9.79 -18.88
N PRO A 3 -4.19 10.75 -17.99
CA PRO A 3 -4.96 11.98 -17.82
C PRO A 3 -5.07 12.81 -19.10
N LYS A 4 -4.06 12.80 -19.98
CA LYS A 4 -4.13 13.52 -21.26
C LYS A 4 -5.11 12.85 -22.22
N ALA A 5 -5.07 11.52 -22.30
CA ALA A 5 -6.04 10.75 -23.07
C ALA A 5 -7.47 10.85 -22.51
N ALA A 6 -7.62 10.96 -21.19
CA ALA A 6 -8.91 11.15 -20.53
C ALA A 6 -9.50 12.54 -20.80
N LEU A 7 -8.68 13.60 -20.76
CA LEU A 7 -9.09 14.97 -21.10
C LEU A 7 -9.36 15.18 -22.60
N ALA A 8 -8.63 14.47 -23.47
CA ALA A 8 -8.81 14.54 -24.93
C ALA A 8 -10.05 13.75 -25.41
N ARG A 9 -10.78 13.10 -24.51
CA ARG A 9 -11.99 12.37 -24.85
C ARG A 9 -13.13 13.36 -25.10
N GLU A 10 -13.40 13.63 -26.36
CA GLU A 10 -14.62 14.30 -26.80
C GLU A 10 -15.75 13.26 -26.92
N ARG A 11 -16.96 13.57 -26.42
CA ARG A 11 -18.14 12.73 -26.63
C ARG A 11 -19.13 13.43 -27.53
N GLU A 12 -19.73 12.67 -28.42
CA GLU A 12 -20.98 13.04 -29.09
C GLU A 12 -22.20 12.76 -28.18
N ALA A 13 -22.05 12.99 -26.87
CA ALA A 13 -23.07 12.74 -25.87
C ALA A 13 -23.41 14.04 -25.13
N ARG A 14 -24.69 14.39 -25.16
CA ARG A 14 -25.25 15.59 -24.51
C ARG A 14 -26.16 15.19 -23.36
N VAL A 15 -25.99 15.87 -22.22
CA VAL A 15 -26.73 15.64 -20.98
C VAL A 15 -27.64 16.83 -20.70
N LEU A 16 -28.93 16.58 -20.49
CA LEU A 16 -29.84 17.55 -19.87
C LEU A 16 -29.86 17.34 -18.36
N SER A 17 -29.33 18.30 -17.59
CA SER A 17 -29.29 18.23 -16.12
C SER A 17 -30.32 19.17 -15.48
N ILE A 18 -31.36 18.63 -14.84
CA ILE A 18 -32.41 19.41 -14.16
C ILE A 18 -32.28 19.22 -12.64
N GLN A 19 -31.62 20.16 -11.96
CA GLN A 19 -31.29 20.07 -10.52
C GLN A 19 -31.30 21.45 -9.86
N SER A 20 -31.14 21.51 -8.54
CA SER A 20 -30.91 22.77 -7.83
C SER A 20 -29.58 23.43 -8.20
N HIS A 21 -29.41 24.72 -7.91
CA HIS A 21 -28.14 25.42 -7.99
C HIS A 21 -27.97 26.39 -6.84
N VAL A 22 -26.73 26.56 -6.37
CA VAL A 22 -26.37 27.49 -5.30
C VAL A 22 -25.20 28.38 -5.71
N VAL A 23 -25.29 29.68 -5.40
CA VAL A 23 -24.21 30.64 -5.71
C VAL A 23 -22.98 30.35 -4.86
N HIS A 24 -23.14 30.15 -3.55
CA HIS A 24 -22.08 29.79 -2.61
C HIS A 24 -22.27 28.36 -2.08
N GLY A 25 -21.16 27.64 -1.91
CA GLY A 25 -21.14 26.22 -1.55
C GLY A 25 -21.46 25.26 -2.70
N TYR A 26 -21.67 23.98 -2.40
CA TYR A 26 -21.82 22.91 -3.39
C TYR A 26 -23.13 22.12 -3.22
N ALA A 27 -24.02 22.22 -4.21
CA ALA A 27 -25.26 21.44 -4.34
C ALA A 27 -25.81 21.47 -5.78
N GLY A 28 -26.48 20.39 -6.21
CA GLY A 28 -27.14 20.21 -7.51
C GLY A 28 -26.21 20.40 -8.71
N ASN A 29 -26.61 21.23 -9.68
CA ASN A 29 -25.85 21.48 -10.92
C ASN A 29 -24.43 22.00 -10.65
N LYS A 30 -24.18 22.67 -9.52
CA LYS A 30 -22.82 23.08 -9.14
C LYS A 30 -21.90 21.90 -8.80
N CYS A 31 -22.48 20.78 -8.41
CA CYS A 31 -21.79 19.51 -8.16
C CYS A 31 -21.77 18.60 -9.38
N SER A 32 -22.85 18.58 -10.15
CA SER A 32 -23.05 17.62 -11.25
C SER A 32 -22.39 18.01 -12.57
N VAL A 33 -22.36 19.30 -12.91
CA VAL A 33 -21.91 19.76 -14.23
C VAL A 33 -20.41 19.53 -14.44
N LEU A 34 -19.57 19.86 -13.44
CA LEU A 34 -18.12 19.73 -13.59
C LEU A 34 -17.66 18.28 -13.82
N PRO A 35 -18.10 17.26 -13.05
CA PRO A 35 -17.77 15.87 -13.35
C PRO A 35 -18.19 15.44 -14.76
N LEU A 36 -19.40 15.82 -15.21
CA LEU A 36 -19.88 15.46 -16.55
C LEU A 36 -18.99 16.08 -17.65
N GLN A 37 -18.74 17.39 -17.58
CA GLN A 37 -17.93 18.09 -18.59
C GLN A 37 -16.48 17.62 -18.59
N LEU A 38 -15.93 17.34 -17.41
CA LEU A 38 -14.56 16.83 -17.28
C LEU A 38 -14.38 15.49 -18.01
N HIS A 39 -15.44 14.70 -18.10
CA HIS A 39 -15.47 13.43 -18.81
C HIS A 39 -15.90 13.54 -20.28
N GLY A 40 -15.99 14.76 -20.82
CA GLY A 40 -16.22 15.04 -22.24
C GLY A 40 -17.69 15.14 -22.66
N PHE A 41 -18.64 15.22 -21.72
CA PHE A 41 -20.05 15.46 -22.04
C PHE A 41 -20.32 16.95 -22.25
N GLU A 42 -21.13 17.26 -23.26
CA GLU A 42 -21.81 18.56 -23.35
C GLU A 42 -23.00 18.57 -22.39
N VAL A 43 -23.13 19.63 -21.57
CA VAL A 43 -24.13 19.68 -20.50
C VAL A 43 -24.97 20.94 -20.61
N ASP A 44 -26.24 20.77 -20.95
CA ASP A 44 -27.24 21.82 -20.82
C ASP A 44 -27.94 21.62 -19.48
N PHE A 45 -27.88 22.62 -18.59
CA PHE A 45 -28.44 22.49 -17.25
C PHE A 45 -29.54 23.51 -16.99
N ILE A 46 -30.63 23.04 -16.40
CA ILE A 46 -31.75 23.85 -15.94
C ILE A 46 -31.75 23.83 -14.41
N ASN A 47 -31.80 25.00 -13.81
CA ASN A 47 -31.81 25.15 -12.36
C ASN A 47 -33.26 25.12 -11.85
N SER A 48 -33.66 24.05 -11.16
CA SER A 48 -34.98 23.97 -10.53
C SER A 48 -35.15 25.04 -9.44
N VAL A 49 -34.04 25.37 -8.77
CA VAL A 49 -33.92 26.53 -7.87
C VAL A 49 -32.54 27.15 -8.06
N GLN A 50 -32.44 28.46 -7.84
CA GLN A 50 -31.18 29.18 -7.80
C GLN A 50 -31.12 29.97 -6.50
N TYR A 51 -30.42 29.41 -5.52
CA TYR A 51 -30.29 30.00 -4.19
C TYR A 51 -28.91 30.61 -3.95
N SER A 52 -28.83 31.50 -2.96
CA SER A 52 -27.57 32.09 -2.48
C SER A 52 -26.57 31.03 -2.00
N ASN A 53 -27.08 29.96 -1.39
CA ASN A 53 -26.31 28.94 -0.66
C ASN A 53 -27.20 27.72 -0.35
N HIS A 54 -26.58 26.62 0.07
CA HIS A 54 -27.30 25.38 0.39
C HIS A 54 -27.96 25.39 1.78
N ALA A 55 -28.84 24.43 2.06
CA ALA A 55 -29.63 24.36 3.30
C ALA A 55 -28.81 24.21 4.61
N GLY A 56 -27.53 23.84 4.54
CA GLY A 56 -26.62 23.85 5.70
C GLY A 56 -26.28 25.24 6.28
N TYR A 57 -26.72 26.33 5.65
CA TYR A 57 -26.54 27.70 6.15
C TYR A 57 -27.81 28.23 6.84
N ALA A 58 -27.65 29.11 7.83
CA ALA A 58 -28.75 29.67 8.62
C ALA A 58 -29.79 30.46 7.79
N HIS A 59 -29.37 31.07 6.68
CA HIS A 59 -30.24 31.85 5.80
C HIS A 59 -30.03 31.45 4.35
N VAL A 60 -31.13 31.16 3.66
CA VAL A 60 -31.15 30.81 2.23
C VAL A 60 -32.21 31.67 1.53
N LYS A 61 -31.82 32.34 0.44
CA LYS A 61 -32.71 33.16 -0.39
C LYS A 61 -32.44 32.86 -1.86
N GLY A 62 -33.44 33.08 -2.71
CA GLY A 62 -33.27 33.03 -4.16
C GLY A 62 -34.55 32.63 -4.88
N GLN A 63 -34.38 32.22 -6.13
CA GLN A 63 -35.47 32.00 -7.07
C GLN A 63 -35.81 30.51 -7.16
N LYS A 64 -37.08 30.21 -7.36
CA LYS A 64 -37.57 28.88 -7.68
C LYS A 64 -38.17 28.94 -9.08
N LEU A 65 -37.75 28.04 -9.96
CA LEU A 65 -38.31 27.91 -11.29
C LEU A 65 -39.64 27.16 -11.19
N ASP A 66 -40.71 27.69 -11.77
CA ASP A 66 -42.01 27.02 -11.82
C ASP A 66 -42.17 26.15 -13.09
N ASP A 67 -43.27 25.41 -13.16
CA ASP A 67 -43.55 24.48 -14.25
C ASP A 67 -43.78 25.18 -15.60
N ALA A 68 -44.39 26.37 -15.60
CA ALA A 68 -44.59 27.16 -16.82
C ALA A 68 -43.25 27.67 -17.37
N GLN A 69 -42.38 28.17 -16.50
CA GLN A 69 -41.04 28.62 -16.87
C GLN A 69 -40.16 27.46 -17.37
N LEU A 70 -40.26 26.28 -16.74
CA LEU A 70 -39.59 25.07 -17.25
C LEU A 70 -40.12 24.70 -18.64
N ASN A 71 -41.44 24.79 -18.85
CA ASN A 71 -42.04 24.57 -20.15
C ASN A 71 -41.52 25.55 -21.20
N ASP A 72 -41.47 26.85 -20.90
CA ASP A 72 -41.00 27.87 -21.85
C ASP A 72 -39.56 27.61 -22.30
N LEU A 73 -38.68 27.23 -21.37
CA LEU A 73 -37.30 26.87 -21.69
C LEU A 73 -37.25 25.63 -22.60
N TYR A 74 -37.98 24.57 -22.25
CA TYR A 74 -37.95 23.33 -23.01
C TYR A 74 -38.65 23.44 -24.37
N GLU A 75 -39.74 24.19 -24.44
CA GLU A 75 -40.44 24.55 -25.67
C GLU A 75 -39.53 25.37 -26.58
N GLY A 76 -38.79 26.35 -26.04
CA GLY A 76 -37.78 27.10 -26.78
C GLY A 76 -36.73 26.19 -27.41
N LEU A 77 -36.20 25.21 -26.68
CA LEU A 77 -35.28 24.21 -27.22
C LEU A 77 -35.94 23.34 -28.31
N THR A 78 -37.21 22.99 -28.12
CA THR A 78 -38.00 22.19 -29.05
C THR A 78 -38.29 22.92 -30.36
N LEU A 79 -38.72 24.18 -30.28
CA LEU A 79 -39.00 25.03 -31.43
C LEU A 79 -37.75 25.25 -32.30
N ASN A 80 -36.59 25.35 -31.65
CA ASN A 80 -35.29 25.46 -32.32
C ASN A 80 -34.71 24.10 -32.74
N LYS A 81 -35.38 22.98 -32.44
CA LYS A 81 -34.94 21.60 -32.76
C LYS A 81 -33.56 21.25 -32.19
N ILE A 82 -33.21 21.83 -31.05
CA ILE A 82 -31.93 21.61 -30.34
C ILE A 82 -32.11 20.82 -29.04
N ASN A 83 -33.29 20.23 -28.83
CA ASN A 83 -33.60 19.40 -27.66
C ASN A 83 -33.24 17.91 -27.86
N ASN A 84 -32.13 17.59 -28.51
CA ASN A 84 -31.72 16.20 -28.73
C ASN A 84 -30.70 15.80 -27.65
N TYR A 85 -31.17 15.15 -26.58
CA TYR A 85 -30.33 14.73 -25.47
C TYR A 85 -30.13 13.22 -25.47
N SER A 86 -28.89 12.78 -25.26
CA SER A 86 -28.56 11.36 -25.09
C SER A 86 -28.77 10.87 -23.66
N HIS A 87 -28.69 11.79 -22.70
CA HIS A 87 -28.68 11.51 -21.27
C HIS A 87 -29.52 12.56 -20.54
N ILE A 88 -30.21 12.13 -19.48
CA ILE A 88 -30.94 13.03 -18.58
C ILE A 88 -30.51 12.73 -17.14
N LEU A 89 -30.24 13.78 -16.37
CA LEU A 89 -29.93 13.68 -14.94
C LEU A 89 -30.85 14.61 -14.16
N THR A 90 -31.61 14.07 -13.21
CA THR A 90 -32.53 14.86 -12.37
C THR A 90 -32.21 14.70 -10.89
N GLY A 91 -32.37 15.79 -10.14
CA GLY A 91 -32.15 15.84 -8.69
C GLY A 91 -33.27 16.59 -7.98
N TYR A 92 -32.89 17.47 -7.05
CA TYR A 92 -33.83 18.25 -6.23
C TYR A 92 -34.91 18.99 -7.05
N CYS A 93 -36.17 18.81 -6.64
CA CYS A 93 -37.34 19.50 -7.15
C CYS A 93 -38.19 20.05 -5.99
N GLY A 94 -38.74 21.26 -6.14
CA GLY A 94 -39.45 21.95 -5.07
C GLY A 94 -40.98 21.84 -5.06
N ASN A 95 -41.62 21.34 -6.13
CA ASN A 95 -43.08 21.26 -6.23
C ASN A 95 -43.56 20.18 -7.22
N VAL A 96 -44.81 19.74 -7.04
CA VAL A 96 -45.42 18.61 -7.76
C VAL A 96 -45.49 18.84 -9.26
N LYS A 97 -46.05 19.98 -9.70
CA LYS A 97 -46.24 20.29 -11.12
C LYS A 97 -44.93 20.35 -11.90
N PHE A 98 -43.89 20.89 -11.29
CA PHE A 98 -42.54 20.92 -11.87
C PHE A 98 -42.00 19.51 -12.07
N LEU A 99 -42.18 18.63 -11.08
CA LEU A 99 -41.73 17.24 -11.16
C LEU A 99 -42.52 16.44 -12.21
N GLU A 100 -43.83 16.67 -12.32
CA GLU A 100 -44.66 16.12 -13.40
C GLU A 100 -44.17 16.58 -14.77
N LYS A 101 -43.81 17.86 -14.90
CA LYS A 101 -43.26 18.41 -16.14
C LYS A 101 -41.89 17.81 -16.50
N ILE A 102 -41.03 17.52 -15.52
CA ILE A 102 -39.81 16.74 -15.75
C ILE A 102 -40.15 15.37 -16.35
N ALA A 103 -41.19 14.70 -15.83
CA ALA A 103 -41.63 13.41 -16.37
C ALA A 103 -42.04 13.53 -17.84
N ASP A 104 -42.77 14.59 -18.21
CA ASP A 104 -43.15 14.85 -19.59
C ASP A 104 -41.96 15.07 -20.51
N ILE A 105 -40.95 15.81 -20.04
CA ILE A 105 -39.69 16.00 -20.77
C ILE A 105 -38.98 14.66 -20.99
N VAL A 106 -38.87 13.83 -19.96
CA VAL A 106 -38.26 12.50 -20.06
C VAL A 106 -39.03 11.62 -21.06
N ARG A 107 -40.37 11.65 -21.03
CA ARG A 107 -41.20 10.91 -21.99
C ARG A 107 -41.02 11.40 -23.41
N ASP A 108 -40.99 12.71 -23.65
CA ASP A 108 -40.75 13.28 -24.98
C ASP A 108 -39.38 12.87 -25.52
N GLN A 109 -38.32 12.95 -24.69
CA GLN A 109 -36.99 12.51 -25.08
C GLN A 109 -36.94 11.00 -25.38
N LYS A 110 -37.53 10.16 -24.53
CA LYS A 110 -37.59 8.70 -24.75
C LYS A 110 -38.48 8.29 -25.94
N ALA A 111 -39.50 9.09 -26.26
CA ALA A 111 -40.33 8.88 -27.45
C ALA A 111 -39.57 9.18 -28.74
N ARG A 112 -38.65 10.16 -28.70
CA ARG A 112 -37.76 10.49 -29.83
C ARG A 112 -36.64 9.47 -29.99
N ASP A 113 -36.00 9.09 -28.89
CA ASP A 113 -35.02 8.01 -28.86
C ASP A 113 -35.18 7.16 -27.59
N SER A 114 -35.62 5.91 -27.78
CA SER A 114 -35.78 4.94 -26.69
C SER A 114 -34.47 4.62 -25.94
N LYS A 115 -33.30 4.98 -26.49
CA LYS A 115 -31.99 4.79 -25.87
C LYS A 115 -31.58 5.89 -24.90
N VAL A 116 -32.36 6.98 -24.79
CA VAL A 116 -32.06 8.07 -23.86
C VAL A 116 -31.90 7.52 -22.45
N PHE A 117 -30.71 7.71 -21.88
CA PHE A 117 -30.33 7.15 -20.59
C PHE A 117 -30.71 8.11 -19.47
N TYR A 118 -31.66 7.71 -18.62
CA TYR A 118 -32.18 8.55 -17.56
C TYR A 118 -31.72 8.10 -16.16
N VAL A 119 -30.98 8.97 -15.48
CA VAL A 119 -30.56 8.81 -14.08
C VAL A 119 -31.39 9.74 -13.18
N CYS A 120 -32.08 9.16 -12.21
CA CYS A 120 -32.93 9.86 -11.25
C CYS A 120 -32.32 9.78 -9.84
N ASP A 121 -32.02 10.93 -9.25
CA ASP A 121 -31.65 11.07 -7.84
C ASP A 121 -32.83 11.71 -7.06
N PRO A 122 -33.65 10.92 -6.34
CA PRO A 122 -34.89 11.40 -5.75
C PRO A 122 -34.63 12.14 -4.44
N VAL A 123 -34.34 13.45 -4.49
CA VAL A 123 -34.04 14.24 -3.29
C VAL A 123 -35.30 14.59 -2.50
N MET A 124 -35.63 13.78 -1.49
CA MET A 124 -36.80 14.00 -0.63
C MET A 124 -36.42 14.27 0.82
N GLY A 125 -35.36 13.65 1.33
CA GLY A 125 -35.01 13.74 2.74
C GLY A 125 -33.89 12.77 3.14
N ASP A 126 -33.45 12.87 4.38
CA ASP A 126 -32.48 11.95 4.98
C ASP A 126 -32.66 11.91 6.51
N ASN A 127 -32.16 10.86 7.16
CA ASN A 127 -32.20 10.68 8.61
C ASN A 127 -33.61 10.87 9.23
N GLY A 128 -34.65 10.41 8.54
CA GLY A 128 -36.03 10.48 9.00
C GLY A 128 -36.71 11.84 8.83
N ARG A 129 -36.11 12.77 8.07
CA ARG A 129 -36.66 14.12 7.84
C ARG A 129 -36.75 14.45 6.35
N TYR A 130 -37.90 14.99 5.96
CA TYR A 130 -38.10 15.53 4.62
C TYR A 130 -37.44 16.91 4.46
N TYR A 131 -36.79 17.12 3.31
CA TYR A 131 -36.31 18.41 2.82
C TYR A 131 -37.33 19.09 1.90
N THR A 132 -38.25 18.31 1.33
CA THR A 132 -39.26 18.75 0.36
C THR A 132 -40.67 18.39 0.84
N PRO A 133 -41.73 18.97 0.24
CA PRO A 133 -43.10 18.59 0.56
C PRO A 133 -43.35 17.09 0.29
N GLN A 134 -44.03 16.41 1.21
CA GLN A 134 -44.35 14.98 1.07
C GLN A 134 -45.22 14.66 -0.16
N GLU A 135 -45.94 15.64 -0.68
CA GLU A 135 -46.75 15.55 -1.90
C GLU A 135 -45.93 15.19 -3.15
N LEU A 136 -44.60 15.32 -3.12
CA LEU A 136 -43.72 14.87 -4.21
C LEU A 136 -43.56 13.35 -4.29
N LEU A 137 -43.75 12.63 -3.17
CA LEU A 137 -43.48 11.20 -3.09
C LEU A 137 -44.28 10.37 -4.11
N PRO A 138 -45.61 10.57 -4.28
CA PRO A 138 -46.37 9.83 -5.29
C PRO A 138 -45.82 10.03 -6.70
N VAL A 139 -45.38 11.23 -7.05
CA VAL A 139 -44.81 11.52 -8.37
C VAL A 139 -43.46 10.83 -8.56
N TYR A 140 -42.56 10.91 -7.57
CA TYR A 140 -41.30 10.15 -7.63
C TYR A 140 -41.54 8.63 -7.74
N ARG A 141 -42.45 8.09 -6.93
CA ARG A 141 -42.71 6.65 -6.82
C ARG A 141 -43.42 6.06 -8.04
N ASP A 142 -44.46 6.74 -8.53
CA ASP A 142 -45.39 6.18 -9.51
C ASP A 142 -45.18 6.75 -10.91
N VAL A 143 -44.44 7.85 -11.04
CA VAL A 143 -44.23 8.53 -12.32
C VAL A 143 -42.76 8.50 -12.75
N LEU A 144 -41.83 9.01 -11.93
CA LEU A 144 -40.43 9.17 -12.34
C LEU A 144 -39.64 7.88 -12.21
N ALA A 145 -39.80 7.14 -11.11
CA ALA A 145 -39.08 5.88 -10.92
C ALA A 145 -39.32 4.89 -12.08
N PRO A 146 -40.56 4.64 -12.56
CA PRO A 146 -40.77 3.77 -13.73
C PRO A 146 -40.11 4.24 -15.02
N LEU A 147 -39.81 5.54 -15.15
CA LEU A 147 -39.13 6.09 -16.32
C LEU A 147 -37.59 5.97 -16.23
N ALA A 148 -37.03 5.79 -15.02
CA ALA A 148 -35.60 5.81 -14.76
C ALA A 148 -34.89 4.51 -15.18
N ASP A 149 -33.76 4.64 -15.87
CA ASP A 149 -32.84 3.53 -16.12
C ASP A 149 -31.97 3.24 -14.89
N VAL A 150 -31.63 4.31 -14.15
CA VAL A 150 -30.90 4.25 -12.88
C VAL A 150 -31.61 5.11 -11.84
N LEU A 151 -31.88 4.55 -10.66
CA LEU A 151 -32.42 5.27 -9.51
C LEU A 151 -31.41 5.25 -8.35
N CYS A 152 -31.13 6.41 -7.76
CA CYS A 152 -30.03 6.61 -6.79
C CYS A 152 -30.49 7.01 -5.37
N PRO A 153 -31.48 6.35 -4.73
CA PRO A 153 -32.00 6.83 -3.45
C PRO A 153 -30.99 6.64 -2.31
N ASN A 154 -31.07 7.45 -1.26
CA ASN A 154 -30.52 7.07 0.04
C ASN A 154 -31.46 6.07 0.77
N ALA A 155 -31.05 5.52 1.92
CA ALA A 155 -31.84 4.52 2.64
C ALA A 155 -33.22 5.03 3.10
N PHE A 156 -33.32 6.30 3.48
CA PHE A 156 -34.59 6.92 3.87
C PHE A 156 -35.53 7.05 2.67
N GLU A 157 -35.03 7.60 1.56
CA GLU A 157 -35.78 7.74 0.31
C GLU A 157 -36.23 6.39 -0.26
N LEU A 158 -35.37 5.37 -0.21
CA LEU A 158 -35.72 4.00 -0.59
C LEU A 158 -36.89 3.48 0.25
N GLY A 159 -36.90 3.79 1.55
CA GLY A 159 -37.97 3.41 2.44
C GLY A 159 -39.29 4.09 2.08
N GLU A 160 -39.27 5.39 1.81
CA GLU A 160 -40.46 6.14 1.39
C GLU A 160 -41.01 5.65 0.04
N LEU A 161 -40.13 5.39 -0.94
CA LEU A 161 -40.52 4.89 -2.26
C LEU A 161 -41.17 3.50 -2.22
N THR A 162 -40.84 2.69 -1.20
CA THR A 162 -41.27 1.28 -1.12
C THR A 162 -42.22 0.99 0.03
N GLY A 163 -42.41 1.93 0.95
CA GLY A 163 -43.15 1.72 2.21
C GLY A 163 -42.43 0.79 3.19
N MET A 164 -41.12 0.56 3.03
CA MET A 164 -40.33 -0.36 3.86
C MET A 164 -39.37 0.39 4.77
N THR A 165 -39.16 -0.11 5.99
CA THR A 165 -38.11 0.45 6.88
C THR A 165 -36.75 -0.14 6.53
N ILE A 166 -35.80 0.70 6.10
CA ILE A 166 -34.50 0.25 5.59
C ILE A 166 -33.42 0.38 6.67
N THR A 167 -33.28 -0.67 7.50
CA THR A 167 -32.25 -0.73 8.56
C THR A 167 -31.24 -1.85 8.38
N THR A 168 -31.55 -2.85 7.54
CA THR A 168 -30.72 -4.06 7.33
C THR A 168 -30.45 -4.31 5.86
N GLU A 169 -29.40 -5.09 5.55
CA GLU A 169 -29.10 -5.55 4.18
C GLU A 169 -30.32 -6.23 3.54
N SER A 170 -31.01 -7.11 4.28
CA SER A 170 -32.16 -7.85 3.77
C SER A 170 -33.34 -6.93 3.41
N ALA A 171 -33.65 -5.94 4.25
CA ALA A 171 -34.71 -4.97 3.97
C ALA A 171 -34.37 -4.09 2.76
N CYS A 172 -33.10 -3.64 2.66
CA CYS A 172 -32.61 -2.88 1.52
C CYS A 172 -32.76 -3.65 0.21
N LEU A 173 -32.35 -4.92 0.16
CA LEU A 173 -32.46 -5.75 -1.04
C LEU A 173 -33.92 -6.05 -1.44
N ALA A 174 -34.82 -6.21 -0.46
CA ALA A 174 -36.26 -6.41 -0.72
C ALA A 174 -36.92 -5.14 -1.27
N ALA A 175 -36.55 -3.97 -0.77
CA ALA A 175 -37.01 -2.68 -1.28
C ALA A 175 -36.52 -2.44 -2.72
N ILE A 176 -35.25 -2.74 -3.01
CA ILE A 176 -34.70 -2.72 -4.38
C ILE A 176 -35.49 -3.66 -5.31
N ASP A 177 -35.86 -4.86 -4.84
CA ASP A 177 -36.68 -5.79 -5.62
C ASP A 177 -38.06 -5.24 -5.96
N THR A 178 -38.66 -4.46 -5.06
CA THR A 178 -39.95 -3.79 -5.29
C THR A 178 -39.84 -2.75 -6.40
N LEU A 179 -38.73 -2.00 -6.44
CA LEU A 179 -38.45 -1.04 -7.51
C LEU A 179 -38.17 -1.71 -8.85
N HIS A 180 -37.48 -2.85 -8.85
CA HIS A 180 -37.32 -3.67 -10.06
C HIS A 180 -38.66 -4.16 -10.62
N GLN A 181 -39.62 -4.54 -9.77
CA GLN A 181 -40.98 -4.92 -10.20
C GLN A 181 -41.75 -3.74 -10.82
N LYS A 182 -41.42 -2.50 -10.43
CA LYS A 182 -41.97 -1.26 -11.00
C LYS A 182 -41.26 -0.82 -12.29
N GLY A 183 -40.30 -1.60 -12.81
CA GLY A 183 -39.65 -1.37 -14.11
C GLY A 183 -38.26 -0.73 -14.05
N VAL A 184 -37.75 -0.41 -12.86
CA VAL A 184 -36.41 0.19 -12.74
C VAL A 184 -35.34 -0.86 -13.02
N LYS A 185 -34.44 -0.60 -13.99
CA LYS A 185 -33.39 -1.56 -14.37
C LYS A 185 -32.25 -1.60 -13.35
N THR A 186 -31.76 -0.45 -12.93
CA THR A 186 -30.64 -0.34 -11.99
C THR A 186 -31.02 0.53 -10.80
N VAL A 187 -30.76 0.04 -9.58
CA VAL A 187 -30.97 0.78 -8.34
C VAL A 187 -29.66 0.81 -7.56
N VAL A 188 -29.23 2.00 -7.15
CA VAL A 188 -28.01 2.20 -6.35
C VAL A 188 -28.36 2.98 -5.09
N VAL A 189 -28.29 2.31 -3.94
CA VAL A 189 -28.57 2.88 -2.63
C VAL A 189 -27.28 3.49 -2.08
N THR A 190 -27.22 4.82 -2.09
CA THR A 190 -25.98 5.59 -1.92
C THR A 190 -25.42 5.54 -0.50
N SER A 191 -26.29 5.59 0.52
CA SER A 191 -25.90 5.58 1.94
C SER A 191 -27.07 5.26 2.89
N GLY A 192 -26.78 5.05 4.18
CA GLY A 192 -27.78 4.96 5.26
C GLY A 192 -28.16 3.55 5.73
N VAL A 193 -27.63 2.49 5.11
CA VAL A 193 -27.92 1.08 5.49
C VAL A 193 -26.80 0.50 6.35
N GLU A 194 -27.11 0.01 7.55
CA GLU A 194 -26.15 -0.61 8.48
C GLU A 194 -24.88 0.23 8.73
N MET A 195 -25.06 1.55 8.85
CA MET A 195 -23.97 2.49 9.07
C MET A 195 -23.31 2.26 10.43
N THR A 196 -21.98 2.24 10.44
CA THR A 196 -21.17 2.19 11.67
C THR A 196 -20.44 3.51 11.88
N GLU A 197 -19.76 3.68 13.01
CA GLU A 197 -18.90 4.85 13.23
C GLU A 197 -17.71 4.91 12.26
N THR A 198 -17.26 3.76 11.75
CA THR A 198 -16.03 3.64 10.96
C THR A 198 -16.25 3.35 9.48
N HIS A 199 -17.43 2.85 9.09
CA HIS A 199 -17.71 2.41 7.72
C HIS A 199 -19.15 2.71 7.27
N LEU A 200 -19.29 3.01 5.97
CA LEU A 200 -20.53 3.12 5.22
C LEU A 200 -20.69 1.94 4.25
N ARG A 201 -21.94 1.66 3.87
CA ARG A 201 -22.26 0.62 2.87
C ARG A 201 -23.12 1.20 1.76
N CYS A 202 -22.74 0.89 0.53
CA CYS A 202 -23.51 1.10 -0.68
C CYS A 202 -24.02 -0.25 -1.19
N TYR A 203 -25.30 -0.28 -1.57
CA TYR A 203 -25.96 -1.46 -2.11
C TYR A 203 -26.44 -1.15 -3.50
N ALA A 204 -26.22 -2.06 -4.45
CA ALA A 204 -26.66 -1.85 -5.82
C ALA A 204 -27.18 -3.13 -6.44
N SER A 205 -28.13 -2.98 -7.36
CA SER A 205 -28.70 -4.09 -8.11
C SER A 205 -29.03 -3.67 -9.53
N SER A 206 -28.76 -4.54 -10.49
CA SER A 206 -29.13 -4.34 -11.89
C SER A 206 -29.79 -5.58 -12.47
N LEU A 207 -30.87 -5.38 -13.23
CA LEU A 207 -31.49 -6.40 -14.05
C LEU A 207 -30.73 -6.51 -15.38
N THR A 208 -30.17 -7.69 -15.63
CA THR A 208 -29.50 -8.02 -16.89
C THR A 208 -30.19 -9.19 -17.57
N ASP A 209 -29.90 -9.43 -18.85
CA ASP A 209 -30.39 -10.60 -19.59
C ASP A 209 -30.00 -11.93 -18.92
N SER A 210 -28.88 -11.93 -18.17
CA SER A 210 -28.36 -13.08 -17.42
C SER A 210 -28.96 -13.24 -16.01
N GLY A 211 -29.92 -12.39 -15.65
CA GLY A 211 -30.55 -12.32 -14.34
C GLY A 211 -30.12 -11.10 -13.52
N LYS A 212 -30.45 -11.15 -12.23
CA LYS A 212 -30.25 -10.04 -11.29
C LYS A 212 -28.83 -10.07 -10.71
N LEU A 213 -28.07 -9.00 -10.93
CA LEU A 213 -26.75 -8.80 -10.35
C LEU A 213 -26.85 -7.90 -9.13
N ARG A 214 -26.19 -8.27 -8.04
CA ARG A 214 -26.19 -7.50 -6.79
C ARG A 214 -24.77 -7.27 -6.29
N TYR A 215 -24.56 -6.05 -5.82
CA TYR A 215 -23.30 -5.58 -5.29
C TYR A 215 -23.50 -4.99 -3.90
N ARG A 216 -22.56 -5.33 -3.02
CA ARG A 216 -22.39 -4.66 -1.73
C ARG A 216 -20.97 -4.14 -1.66
N ILE A 217 -20.85 -2.86 -1.32
CA ILE A 217 -19.56 -2.17 -1.22
C ILE A 217 -19.47 -1.54 0.15
N THR A 218 -18.40 -1.85 0.88
CA THR A 218 -18.12 -1.26 2.19
C THR A 218 -16.93 -0.32 2.04
N PHE A 219 -17.05 0.90 2.53
CA PHE A 219 -16.00 1.91 2.43
C PHE A 219 -15.88 2.72 3.73
N PRO A 220 -14.71 3.30 4.03
CA PRO A 220 -14.52 4.05 5.26
C PRO A 220 -15.47 5.25 5.37
N ARG A 221 -16.05 5.43 6.55
CA ARG A 221 -16.79 6.64 6.90
C ARG A 221 -15.79 7.73 7.27
N LEU A 222 -15.84 8.83 6.53
CA LEU A 222 -15.01 10.00 6.82
C LEU A 222 -15.81 10.96 7.69
N VAL A 223 -15.22 11.41 8.78
CA VAL A 223 -15.87 12.31 9.74
C VAL A 223 -16.06 13.69 9.10
N GLY A 224 -17.30 14.17 9.10
CA GLY A 224 -17.70 15.47 8.56
C GLY A 224 -19.13 15.45 8.02
N GLN A 225 -19.70 16.63 7.79
CA GLN A 225 -20.96 16.79 7.05
C GLN A 225 -20.63 17.45 5.71
N PHE A 226 -20.96 16.77 4.61
CA PHE A 226 -20.61 17.20 3.26
C PHE A 226 -21.89 17.32 2.42
N VAL A 227 -22.25 18.54 2.06
CA VAL A 227 -23.41 18.82 1.20
C VAL A 227 -23.01 18.64 -0.26
N GLY A 228 -23.93 18.12 -1.08
CA GLY A 228 -23.72 17.91 -2.52
C GLY A 228 -23.07 16.58 -2.90
N THR A 229 -22.81 15.69 -1.94
CA THR A 229 -22.17 14.38 -2.20
C THR A 229 -23.04 13.43 -3.04
N GLY A 230 -24.37 13.49 -2.89
CA GLY A 230 -25.33 12.74 -3.73
C GLY A 230 -25.27 13.17 -5.19
N ASP A 231 -25.26 14.48 -5.44
CA ASP A 231 -25.19 15.05 -6.79
C ASP A 231 -23.90 14.62 -7.54
N VAL A 232 -22.75 14.66 -6.86
CA VAL A 232 -21.47 14.18 -7.42
C VAL A 232 -21.52 12.67 -7.67
N PHE A 233 -22.12 11.91 -6.76
CA PHE A 233 -22.25 10.45 -6.91
C PHE A 233 -23.11 10.10 -8.14
N ALA A 234 -24.28 10.71 -8.29
CA ALA A 234 -25.20 10.45 -9.39
C ALA A 234 -24.59 10.83 -10.76
N SER A 235 -23.92 11.97 -10.83
CA SER A 235 -23.23 12.42 -12.06
C SER A 235 -22.06 11.49 -12.44
N LEU A 236 -21.21 11.09 -11.51
CA LEU A 236 -20.14 10.13 -11.78
C LEU A 236 -20.67 8.72 -12.12
N LEU A 237 -21.79 8.31 -11.52
CA LEU A 237 -22.41 7.03 -11.86
C LEU A 237 -22.91 7.03 -13.30
N LEU A 238 -23.53 8.13 -13.76
CA LEU A 238 -23.92 8.32 -15.15
C LEU A 238 -22.70 8.18 -16.08
N VAL A 239 -21.63 8.95 -15.80
CA VAL A 239 -20.38 8.91 -16.58
C VAL A 239 -19.84 7.48 -16.68
N HIS A 240 -19.71 6.81 -15.55
CA HIS A 240 -19.02 5.53 -15.52
C HIS A 240 -19.89 4.37 -16.01
N LEU A 241 -21.22 4.46 -15.95
CA LEU A 241 -22.11 3.48 -16.59
C LEU A 241 -22.06 3.62 -18.11
N ASP A 242 -22.02 4.84 -18.64
CA ASP A 242 -21.84 5.08 -20.08
C ASP A 242 -20.48 4.55 -20.55
N ASP A 243 -19.39 4.91 -19.86
CA ASP A 243 -18.02 4.45 -20.16
C ASP A 243 -17.86 2.94 -20.21
N THR A 244 -18.56 2.25 -19.32
CA THR A 244 -18.41 0.81 -19.13
C THR A 244 -19.53 0.03 -19.81
N LYS A 245 -20.40 0.71 -20.57
CA LYS A 245 -21.55 0.11 -21.26
C LYS A 245 -22.46 -0.68 -20.31
N GLY A 246 -22.69 -0.12 -19.12
CA GLY A 246 -23.58 -0.67 -18.10
C GLY A 246 -22.92 -1.66 -17.12
N ASP A 247 -21.58 -1.80 -17.09
CA ASP A 247 -20.91 -2.61 -16.05
C ASP A 247 -20.92 -1.90 -14.70
N LEU A 248 -22.00 -2.15 -13.97
CA LEU A 248 -22.27 -1.58 -12.65
C LEU A 248 -21.15 -1.86 -11.62
N GLU A 249 -20.44 -2.99 -11.69
CA GLU A 249 -19.37 -3.27 -10.72
C GLU A 249 -18.22 -2.25 -10.90
N THR A 250 -17.72 -2.15 -12.13
CA THR A 250 -16.63 -1.25 -12.47
C THR A 250 -17.03 0.20 -12.26
N SER A 251 -18.26 0.58 -12.64
CA SER A 251 -18.76 1.93 -12.42
C SER A 251 -18.76 2.30 -10.94
N LEU A 252 -19.29 1.46 -10.06
CA LEU A 252 -19.35 1.76 -8.63
C LEU A 252 -17.97 1.83 -7.97
N ARG A 253 -17.01 0.99 -8.41
CA ARG A 253 -15.62 1.06 -7.95
C ARG A 253 -15.00 2.42 -8.24
N ARG A 254 -15.23 2.94 -9.45
CA ARG A 254 -14.72 4.24 -9.89
C ARG A 254 -15.40 5.40 -9.18
N VAL A 255 -16.73 5.38 -9.09
CA VAL A 255 -17.51 6.39 -8.34
C VAL A 255 -17.01 6.49 -6.90
N LEU A 256 -16.92 5.38 -6.19
CA LEU A 256 -16.52 5.38 -4.78
C LEU A 256 -15.04 5.77 -4.58
N GLY A 257 -14.18 5.44 -5.55
CA GLY A 257 -12.81 5.94 -5.62
C GLY A 257 -12.74 7.46 -5.65
N SER A 258 -13.43 8.06 -6.64
CA SER A 258 -13.56 9.52 -6.78
C SER A 258 -14.13 10.18 -5.53
N MET A 259 -15.21 9.61 -4.97
CA MET A 259 -15.88 10.14 -3.79
C MET A 259 -14.99 10.12 -2.54
N GLN A 260 -14.25 9.03 -2.31
CA GLN A 260 -13.32 8.93 -1.19
C GLN A 260 -12.19 9.97 -1.30
N ALA A 261 -11.63 10.16 -2.50
CA ALA A 261 -10.60 11.16 -2.73
C ALA A 261 -11.13 12.59 -2.54
N LEU A 262 -12.29 12.92 -3.12
CA LEU A 262 -12.95 14.22 -2.97
C LEU A 262 -13.25 14.54 -1.50
N ILE A 263 -13.83 13.60 -0.75
CA ILE A 263 -14.20 13.84 0.64
C ILE A 263 -12.95 13.96 1.52
N ARG A 264 -11.91 13.14 1.31
CA ARG A 264 -10.63 13.29 2.04
C ARG A 264 -10.02 14.67 1.79
N ARG A 265 -9.89 15.09 0.54
CA ARG A 265 -9.37 16.42 0.20
C ARG A 265 -10.20 17.54 0.82
N THR A 266 -11.53 17.37 0.85
CA THR A 266 -12.43 18.32 1.47
C THR A 266 -12.24 18.42 2.97
N ARG A 267 -12.18 17.27 3.66
CA ARG A 267 -11.91 17.19 5.09
C ARG A 267 -10.55 17.78 5.44
N ASP A 268 -9.50 17.39 4.72
CA ASP A 268 -8.13 17.81 5.02
C ASP A 268 -7.95 19.32 4.82
N PHE A 269 -8.64 19.89 3.82
CA PHE A 269 -8.71 21.33 3.65
C PHE A 269 -9.46 22.01 4.80
N ALA A 270 -10.63 21.48 5.18
CA ALA A 270 -11.42 22.03 6.28
C ALA A 270 -10.66 21.98 7.62
N GLN A 271 -9.94 20.88 7.91
CA GLN A 271 -9.13 20.71 9.11
C GLN A 271 -7.99 21.72 9.23
N LYS A 272 -7.39 22.13 8.09
CA LYS A 272 -6.34 23.17 8.06
C LYS A 272 -6.85 24.58 8.35
N GLN A 273 -8.17 24.81 8.35
CA GLN A 273 -8.76 26.13 8.56
C GLN A 273 -9.33 26.35 9.98
N VAL A 274 -9.20 25.36 10.88
CA VAL A 274 -9.89 25.30 12.18
C VAL A 274 -9.44 26.36 13.21
N ASP A 275 -8.35 27.11 12.95
CA ASP A 275 -7.94 28.24 13.80
C ASP A 275 -8.91 29.44 13.78
N ASN A 276 -9.84 29.52 12.83
CA ASN A 276 -10.86 30.57 12.77
C ASN A 276 -12.27 29.96 12.92
N ASN A 277 -12.84 30.14 14.10
CA ASN A 277 -14.12 29.60 14.53
C ASN A 277 -15.28 29.91 13.56
N VAL A 278 -16.00 28.87 13.12
CA VAL A 278 -17.47 28.68 13.01
C VAL A 278 -17.68 27.52 12.04
N GLN A 279 -18.72 26.74 12.30
CA GLN A 279 -19.29 25.58 11.60
C GLN A 279 -19.44 25.62 10.05
N ALA A 280 -18.82 26.57 9.36
CA ALA A 280 -18.72 26.69 7.91
C ALA A 280 -17.29 26.34 7.48
N MET A 281 -17.12 25.39 6.54
CA MET A 281 -15.98 25.17 5.62
C MET A 281 -15.82 23.69 5.19
N CYS A 282 -16.78 22.79 5.45
CA CYS A 282 -16.82 21.46 4.80
C CYS A 282 -17.37 21.53 3.36
N GLU A 283 -17.10 22.63 2.64
CA GLU A 283 -17.51 22.81 1.26
C GLU A 283 -16.66 21.98 0.33
N LEU A 284 -17.29 21.20 -0.56
CA LEU A 284 -16.62 20.24 -1.42
C LEU A 284 -15.47 20.88 -2.20
N ARG A 285 -14.30 20.26 -2.17
CA ARG A 285 -13.12 20.70 -2.95
C ARG A 285 -13.18 20.15 -4.37
N LEU A 286 -14.30 20.36 -5.05
CA LEU A 286 -14.66 19.71 -6.32
C LEU A 286 -13.65 20.03 -7.43
N VAL A 287 -13.35 21.32 -7.64
CA VAL A 287 -12.40 21.77 -8.66
C VAL A 287 -10.96 21.31 -8.35
N GLN A 288 -10.60 21.31 -7.07
CA GLN A 288 -9.28 20.85 -6.63
C GLN A 288 -9.14 19.33 -6.74
N SER A 289 -10.26 18.60 -6.78
CA SER A 289 -10.31 17.15 -6.95
C SER A 289 -10.53 16.74 -8.42
N ARG A 290 -10.43 17.66 -9.40
CA ARG A 290 -10.65 17.34 -10.82
C ARG A 290 -9.86 16.11 -11.30
N PHE A 291 -8.61 15.97 -10.87
CA PHE A 291 -7.81 14.80 -11.24
C PHE A 291 -8.43 13.51 -10.71
N ASP A 292 -8.84 13.52 -9.44
CA ASP A 292 -9.44 12.37 -8.76
C ASP A 292 -10.80 12.00 -9.37
N LEU A 293 -11.56 13.00 -9.84
CA LEU A 293 -12.85 12.82 -10.52
C LEU A 293 -12.68 12.23 -11.93
N LEU A 294 -11.63 12.64 -12.66
CA LEU A 294 -11.35 12.18 -14.03
C LEU A 294 -10.67 10.80 -14.05
N CYS A 295 -9.72 10.59 -13.14
CA CYS A 295 -8.87 9.40 -13.07
C CYS A 295 -9.01 8.70 -11.71
N PRO A 296 -10.18 8.11 -11.39
CA PRO A 296 -10.40 7.47 -10.11
C PRO A 296 -9.46 6.28 -9.88
N GLN A 297 -8.92 6.19 -8.66
CA GLN A 297 -8.40 4.93 -8.14
C GLN A 297 -9.58 4.00 -7.83
N GLU A 298 -9.66 2.84 -8.47
CA GLU A 298 -10.78 1.92 -8.27
C GLU A 298 -10.85 1.42 -6.82
N HIS A 299 -12.02 1.55 -6.18
CA HIS A 299 -12.21 1.09 -4.82
C HIS A 299 -12.08 -0.46 -4.75
N PRO A 300 -11.23 -1.03 -3.88
CA PRO A 300 -10.84 -2.43 -3.97
C PRO A 300 -11.92 -3.43 -3.51
N ASP A 301 -12.90 -2.99 -2.71
CA ASP A 301 -13.77 -3.89 -1.92
C ASP A 301 -15.24 -3.96 -2.42
N VAL A 302 -15.44 -4.45 -3.65
CA VAL A 302 -16.78 -4.78 -4.17
C VAL A 302 -17.02 -6.28 -4.11
N ARG A 303 -18.03 -6.70 -3.35
CA ARG A 303 -18.43 -8.11 -3.26
C ARG A 303 -19.65 -8.34 -4.14
N SER A 304 -19.46 -9.04 -5.25
CA SER A 304 -20.56 -9.50 -6.10
C SER A 304 -21.16 -10.78 -5.52
N ARG A 305 -22.49 -10.84 -5.45
CA ARG A 305 -23.22 -12.04 -5.03
C ARG A 305 -24.24 -12.37 -6.11
N ARG A 306 -23.90 -13.31 -7.00
CA ARG A 306 -24.93 -13.95 -7.83
C ARG A 306 -25.81 -14.80 -6.92
N PRO A 307 -27.14 -14.82 -7.09
CA PRO A 307 -27.96 -15.80 -6.41
C PRO A 307 -27.38 -17.19 -6.70
N ARG A 308 -27.09 -17.98 -5.66
CA ARG A 308 -26.93 -19.43 -5.85
C ARG A 308 -28.26 -19.89 -6.44
N GLN A 309 -28.28 -20.30 -7.71
CA GLN A 309 -29.32 -21.22 -8.15
C GLN A 309 -29.24 -22.40 -7.19
N SER A 310 -30.26 -22.55 -6.35
CA SER A 310 -30.39 -23.74 -5.51
C SER A 310 -30.38 -24.94 -6.43
N PHE A 311 -29.43 -25.84 -6.22
CA PHE A 311 -29.32 -27.14 -6.87
C PHE A 311 -30.46 -28.11 -6.47
N LEU A 312 -31.60 -27.59 -6.00
CA LEU A 312 -32.74 -28.31 -5.43
C LEU A 312 -34.08 -27.98 -6.11
N LEU A 313 -34.05 -27.54 -7.37
CA LEU A 313 -35.27 -27.35 -8.19
C LEU A 313 -35.09 -27.86 -9.64
N ARG A 314 -34.29 -28.93 -9.81
CA ARG A 314 -34.20 -29.72 -11.06
C ARG A 314 -34.61 -31.19 -10.91
N LEU A 315 -35.28 -31.52 -9.80
CA LEU A 315 -36.02 -32.75 -9.63
C LEU A 315 -37.46 -32.30 -9.35
N PHE A 316 -38.43 -32.85 -10.06
CA PHE A 316 -39.83 -32.42 -10.15
C PHE A 316 -40.15 -31.36 -11.22
N THR A 317 -40.02 -31.76 -12.49
CA THR A 317 -41.09 -31.56 -13.48
C THR A 317 -41.01 -32.70 -14.50
N PRO A 318 -42.08 -33.52 -14.67
CA PRO A 318 -42.20 -34.35 -15.85
C PRO A 318 -42.62 -33.49 -17.05
N SER A 319 -41.90 -33.70 -18.16
CA SER A 319 -42.35 -33.60 -19.56
C SER A 319 -43.84 -34.00 -19.63
N THR A 320 -44.77 -33.29 -20.27
CA THR A 320 -44.87 -32.72 -21.62
C THR A 320 -46.25 -32.07 -21.69
N MET A 321 -46.46 -30.98 -22.42
CA MET A 321 -47.63 -30.84 -23.31
C MET A 321 -47.38 -29.73 -24.34
N ILE A 322 -47.30 -30.19 -25.59
CA ILE A 322 -47.47 -29.43 -26.82
C ILE A 322 -48.97 -29.46 -27.08
N GLU A 323 -49.59 -28.30 -27.32
CA GLU A 323 -50.91 -28.22 -27.95
C GLU A 323 -50.89 -27.09 -28.98
N ASP A 324 -50.73 -27.49 -30.25
CA ASP A 324 -51.13 -26.70 -31.40
C ASP A 324 -52.66 -26.75 -31.52
N ARG A 325 -53.30 -25.58 -31.56
CA ARG A 325 -54.64 -25.42 -32.13
C ARG A 325 -54.47 -25.30 -33.64
N TYR A 326 -55.27 -26.01 -34.44
CA TYR A 326 -56.12 -25.40 -35.47
C TYR A 326 -57.10 -26.44 -36.06
N LEU A 327 -58.39 -26.05 -36.02
CA LEU A 327 -59.54 -26.38 -36.90
C LEU A 327 -60.50 -27.53 -36.54
N PRO A 328 -61.84 -27.28 -36.64
CA PRO A 328 -62.87 -28.32 -36.62
C PRO A 328 -63.09 -28.88 -38.05
N PRO A 329 -63.69 -30.08 -38.18
CA PRO A 329 -65.13 -30.15 -38.46
C PRO A 329 -65.87 -31.35 -37.83
N GLU A 330 -67.16 -31.42 -38.18
CA GLU A 330 -68.30 -32.20 -37.67
C GLU A 330 -68.28 -33.74 -37.78
N GLU A 331 -69.13 -34.33 -36.91
CA GLU A 331 -70.00 -35.54 -37.05
C GLU A 331 -69.43 -36.97 -37.19
N GLY A 332 -69.82 -37.83 -36.22
CA GLY A 332 -70.48 -39.13 -36.51
C GLY A 332 -69.78 -40.43 -36.06
N PRO A 333 -70.49 -41.47 -35.56
CA PRO A 333 -69.97 -42.44 -34.57
C PRO A 333 -70.02 -43.94 -34.99
N PHE A 334 -69.85 -44.86 -34.00
CA PHE A 334 -70.05 -46.35 -33.96
C PHE A 334 -68.78 -47.21 -34.24
N ASP A 335 -68.50 -48.39 -33.64
CA ASP A 335 -69.13 -49.25 -32.62
C ASP A 335 -68.15 -50.37 -32.13
N GLU A 336 -68.38 -50.84 -30.89
CA GLU A 336 -68.36 -52.23 -30.33
C GLU A 336 -67.19 -53.26 -30.44
N ASP A 337 -66.76 -53.72 -29.24
CA ASP A 337 -66.69 -55.09 -28.67
C ASP A 337 -66.16 -56.34 -29.43
N GLU A 338 -65.10 -56.97 -28.90
CA GLU A 338 -65.06 -58.27 -28.16
C GLU A 338 -63.70 -59.04 -28.27
N PRO A 339 -63.31 -59.88 -27.26
CA PRO A 339 -62.00 -60.54 -27.15
C PRO A 339 -62.04 -62.07 -27.37
N LEU A 340 -60.87 -62.76 -27.49
CA LEU A 340 -60.54 -64.03 -26.78
C LEU A 340 -59.24 -64.76 -27.25
N LEU A 341 -58.53 -65.31 -26.24
CA LEU A 341 -57.69 -66.53 -26.19
C LEU A 341 -56.15 -66.47 -26.44
N ARG A 342 -55.44 -67.12 -25.50
CA ARG A 342 -53.99 -67.34 -25.35
C ARG A 342 -53.60 -68.74 -25.80
N ASP A 343 -52.34 -68.91 -26.25
CA ASP A 343 -51.73 -70.22 -26.52
C ASP A 343 -50.32 -70.36 -25.88
N GLU A 344 -49.97 -71.57 -25.43
CA GLU A 344 -48.90 -71.92 -24.46
C GLU A 344 -47.45 -71.87 -25.00
N GLN A 345 -47.20 -71.31 -26.19
CA GLN A 345 -45.87 -71.31 -26.82
C GLN A 345 -44.93 -70.18 -26.37
N GLU A 346 -45.42 -69.15 -25.67
CA GLU A 346 -44.60 -67.99 -25.25
C GLU A 346 -43.67 -68.25 -24.04
N GLN A 347 -43.94 -69.26 -23.20
CA GLN A 347 -43.23 -69.40 -21.92
C GLN A 347 -41.79 -69.93 -22.04
N LYS A 348 -41.47 -70.75 -23.06
CA LYS A 348 -40.09 -71.26 -23.25
C LYS A 348 -39.16 -70.22 -23.89
N THR A 349 -39.69 -69.34 -24.73
CA THR A 349 -38.94 -68.27 -25.39
C THR A 349 -38.63 -67.14 -24.39
N ALA A 350 -39.59 -66.79 -23.54
CA ALA A 350 -39.42 -65.79 -22.48
C ALA A 350 -38.28 -66.11 -21.50
N ARG A 351 -38.06 -67.40 -21.17
CA ARG A 351 -37.01 -67.82 -20.22
C ARG A 351 -35.60 -67.69 -20.80
N LYS A 352 -35.43 -67.85 -22.11
CA LYS A 352 -34.15 -67.66 -22.82
C LYS A 352 -33.78 -66.17 -22.92
N TYR A 353 -34.76 -65.32 -23.22
CA TYR A 353 -34.58 -63.86 -23.24
C TYR A 353 -34.36 -63.28 -21.84
N PHE A 354 -34.95 -63.87 -20.79
CA PHE A 354 -34.72 -63.46 -19.41
C PHE A 354 -33.27 -63.71 -18.95
N VAL A 355 -32.70 -64.88 -19.28
CA VAL A 355 -31.30 -65.20 -18.94
C VAL A 355 -30.32 -64.34 -19.73
N MET A 356 -30.54 -64.13 -21.03
CA MET A 356 -29.74 -63.21 -21.85
C MET A 356 -29.81 -61.76 -21.35
N GLY A 357 -31.01 -61.29 -20.98
CA GLY A 357 -31.20 -59.96 -20.40
C GLY A 357 -30.49 -59.80 -19.07
N THR A 358 -30.50 -60.83 -18.22
CA THR A 358 -29.81 -60.81 -16.92
C THR A 358 -28.29 -60.76 -17.09
N VAL A 359 -27.73 -61.55 -18.02
CA VAL A 359 -26.29 -61.50 -18.33
C VAL A 359 -25.89 -60.14 -18.90
N LEU A 360 -26.70 -59.56 -19.81
CA LEU A 360 -26.43 -58.25 -20.36
C LEU A 360 -26.43 -57.18 -19.27
N ILE A 361 -27.44 -57.17 -18.39
CA ILE A 361 -27.55 -56.23 -17.26
C ILE A 361 -26.36 -56.35 -16.32
N VAL A 362 -25.96 -57.57 -15.93
CA VAL A 362 -24.80 -57.78 -15.05
C VAL A 362 -23.51 -57.31 -15.72
N THR A 363 -23.35 -57.54 -17.03
CA THR A 363 -22.17 -57.08 -17.77
C THR A 363 -22.13 -55.56 -17.88
N THR A 364 -23.28 -54.91 -18.13
CA THR A 364 -23.39 -53.44 -18.15
C THR A 364 -23.11 -52.83 -16.79
N ILE A 365 -23.59 -53.45 -15.70
CA ILE A 365 -23.30 -53.01 -14.32
C ILE A 365 -21.80 -53.15 -14.02
N LEU A 366 -21.17 -54.26 -14.39
CA LEU A 366 -19.73 -54.46 -14.17
C LEU A 366 -18.89 -53.47 -14.98
N LEU A 367 -19.24 -53.19 -16.24
CA LEU A 367 -18.60 -52.16 -17.07
C LEU A 367 -18.80 -50.77 -16.48
N PHE A 368 -20.00 -50.46 -15.95
CA PHE A 368 -20.25 -49.19 -15.29
C PHE A 368 -19.40 -49.04 -14.02
N ILE A 369 -19.33 -50.08 -13.18
CA ILE A 369 -18.50 -50.08 -11.97
C ILE A 369 -17.01 -49.94 -12.32
N SER A 370 -16.51 -50.64 -13.34
CA SER A 370 -15.12 -50.52 -13.76
C SER A 370 -14.81 -49.14 -14.33
N THR A 371 -15.75 -48.55 -15.07
CA THR A 371 -15.61 -47.20 -15.64
C THR A 371 -15.61 -46.14 -14.54
N VAL A 372 -16.48 -46.27 -13.53
CA VAL A 372 -16.50 -45.38 -12.36
C VAL A 372 -15.24 -45.54 -11.52
N ALA A 373 -14.77 -46.78 -11.31
CA ALA A 373 -13.52 -47.04 -10.59
C ALA A 373 -12.31 -46.46 -11.33
N PHE A 374 -12.22 -46.67 -12.65
CA PHE A 374 -11.16 -46.09 -13.48
C PHE A 374 -11.23 -44.56 -13.50
N ALA A 375 -12.43 -43.97 -13.64
CA ALA A 375 -12.62 -42.53 -13.56
C ALA A 375 -12.19 -41.99 -12.19
N ALA A 376 -12.56 -42.65 -11.09
CA ALA A 376 -12.14 -42.26 -9.74
C ALA A 376 -10.62 -42.32 -9.57
N LEU A 377 -9.97 -43.37 -10.09
CA LEU A 377 -8.51 -43.54 -10.04
C LEU A 377 -7.79 -42.51 -10.93
N TYR A 378 -8.31 -42.26 -12.13
CA TYR A 378 -7.83 -41.25 -13.07
C TYR A 378 -7.98 -39.82 -12.49
N PHE A 379 -9.11 -39.49 -11.88
CA PHE A 379 -9.31 -38.20 -11.20
C PHE A 379 -8.46 -38.05 -9.93
N ASN A 380 -8.14 -39.15 -9.23
CA ASN A 380 -7.19 -39.11 -8.11
C ASN A 380 -5.74 -38.92 -8.58
N LEU A 381 -5.33 -39.59 -9.66
CA LEU A 381 -4.03 -39.39 -10.29
C LEU A 381 -3.88 -37.97 -10.86
N LEU A 382 -4.92 -37.43 -11.52
CA LEU A 382 -4.95 -36.04 -11.97
C LEU A 382 -4.96 -35.03 -10.82
N ARG A 383 -5.47 -35.38 -9.63
CA ARG A 383 -5.35 -34.57 -8.40
C ARG A 383 -3.95 -34.58 -7.81
N LEU A 384 -3.22 -35.69 -7.95
CA LEU A 384 -1.84 -35.82 -7.47
C LEU A 384 -0.85 -35.05 -8.37
N ASP A 385 -1.05 -35.06 -9.70
CA ASP A 385 -0.21 -34.29 -10.64
C ASP A 385 -0.55 -32.80 -10.69
N ASN A 386 -1.78 -32.39 -10.35
CA ASN A 386 -2.17 -30.99 -10.23
C ASN A 386 -2.31 -30.55 -8.76
N ALA A 387 -1.27 -30.78 -7.96
CA ALA A 387 -1.10 -30.04 -6.71
C ALA A 387 -0.89 -28.56 -7.06
N ARG A 388 -2.00 -27.81 -7.21
CA ARG A 388 -1.99 -26.36 -7.42
C ARG A 388 -1.02 -25.76 -6.41
N LEU A 389 -0.06 -24.96 -6.91
CA LEU A 389 0.88 -24.23 -6.07
C LEU A 389 0.13 -23.58 -4.89
N PRO A 390 0.64 -23.67 -3.66
CA PRO A 390 0.08 -22.95 -2.53
C PRO A 390 -0.17 -21.50 -2.91
N ARG A 391 -1.36 -20.99 -2.61
CA ARG A 391 -1.68 -19.60 -2.88
C ARG A 391 -0.76 -18.71 -2.05
N TRP A 392 0.11 -17.98 -2.73
CA TRP A 392 0.85 -16.88 -2.12
C TRP A 392 -0.13 -15.81 -1.64
N PRO A 393 0.15 -15.12 -0.53
CA PRO A 393 -0.62 -13.96 -0.14
C PRO A 393 -0.56 -12.92 -1.26
N LYS A 394 -1.67 -12.23 -1.49
CA LYS A 394 -1.67 -11.08 -2.39
C LYS A 394 -0.78 -9.98 -1.80
N PRO A 395 -0.13 -9.17 -2.66
CA PRO A 395 0.53 -7.95 -2.21
C PRO A 395 -0.41 -7.12 -1.31
N SER A 396 0.18 -6.35 -0.41
CA SER A 396 -0.55 -5.49 0.50
C SER A 396 -1.29 -4.39 -0.25
N ASN A 397 -2.19 -3.68 0.43
CA ASN A 397 -2.87 -2.52 -0.15
C ASN A 397 -2.03 -1.23 -0.07
N SER A 398 -0.75 -1.29 0.36
CA SER A 398 0.11 -0.10 0.35
C SER A 398 0.32 0.41 -1.09
N PRO A 399 0.49 1.72 -1.28
CA PRO A 399 0.70 2.29 -2.61
C PRO A 399 1.98 1.77 -3.28
N LEU A 400 1.87 1.35 -4.55
CA LEU A 400 3.02 1.27 -5.46
C LEU A 400 3.14 2.60 -6.19
N GLY A 401 4.27 3.27 -6.03
CA GLY A 401 4.60 4.45 -6.81
C GLY A 401 4.98 4.06 -8.23
N GLN A 402 4.33 4.64 -9.23
CA GLN A 402 4.75 4.56 -10.64
C GLN A 402 4.86 5.98 -11.17
N TYR A 403 6.08 6.38 -11.51
CA TYR A 403 6.44 7.75 -11.85
C TYR A 403 7.17 7.80 -13.19
N SER A 404 7.23 8.99 -13.79
CA SER A 404 7.78 9.18 -15.12
C SER A 404 9.23 9.66 -15.09
N THR A 405 9.59 10.44 -14.08
CA THR A 405 10.80 11.27 -14.07
C THR A 405 11.67 10.99 -12.87
N ALA A 406 11.12 10.99 -11.66
CA ALA A 406 11.91 10.77 -10.44
C ALA A 406 11.06 10.17 -9.31
N ALA A 407 11.71 9.52 -8.35
CA ALA A 407 11.04 8.88 -7.23
C ALA A 407 11.89 8.82 -5.95
N VAL A 408 11.21 8.83 -4.80
CA VAL A 408 11.75 8.67 -3.45
C VAL A 408 10.90 7.62 -2.73
N ALA A 409 11.56 6.63 -2.15
CA ALA A 409 10.94 5.65 -1.26
C ALA A 409 11.61 5.75 0.11
N ALA A 410 10.92 6.37 1.08
CA ALA A 410 11.31 6.41 2.48
C ALA A 410 10.31 5.64 3.35
N ASP A 411 10.71 5.37 4.59
CA ASP A 411 9.88 4.75 5.64
C ASP A 411 8.66 5.60 6.06
N ASN A 412 8.63 6.88 5.64
CA ASN A 412 7.59 7.85 5.97
C ASN A 412 7.19 8.69 4.76
N GLU A 413 5.89 8.78 4.48
CA GLU A 413 5.31 9.49 3.34
C GLU A 413 5.71 10.96 3.34
N ILE A 414 5.64 11.65 4.49
CA ILE A 414 6.00 13.07 4.59
C ILE A 414 7.47 13.27 4.19
N CYS A 415 8.35 12.35 4.57
CA CYS A 415 9.76 12.43 4.21
C CYS A 415 10.03 12.04 2.75
N SER A 416 9.25 11.10 2.19
CA SER A 416 9.24 10.84 0.74
C SER A 416 8.82 12.09 -0.04
N GLU A 417 7.78 12.79 0.42
CA GLU A 417 7.28 14.02 -0.20
C GLU A 417 8.28 15.17 -0.13
N ILE A 418 8.95 15.37 1.02
CA ILE A 418 10.03 16.36 1.15
C ILE A 418 11.17 16.05 0.16
N GLY A 419 11.57 14.79 0.04
CA GLY A 419 12.56 14.38 -0.97
C GLY A 419 12.11 14.67 -2.40
N ARG A 420 10.85 14.34 -2.74
CA ARG A 420 10.24 14.65 -4.04
C ARG A 420 10.25 16.15 -4.33
N ASP A 421 9.91 16.97 -3.34
CA ASP A 421 9.81 18.42 -3.49
C ASP A 421 11.19 19.06 -3.73
N VAL A 422 12.26 18.47 -3.19
CA VAL A 422 13.64 18.84 -3.53
C VAL A 422 13.97 18.52 -4.98
N LEU A 423 13.59 17.34 -5.48
CA LEU A 423 13.77 16.96 -6.88
C LEU A 423 13.01 17.92 -7.83
N LEU A 424 11.78 18.29 -7.48
CA LEU A 424 10.96 19.27 -8.22
C LEU A 424 11.62 20.65 -8.28
N LYS A 425 12.39 21.05 -7.25
CA LYS A 425 13.14 22.30 -7.19
C LYS A 425 14.47 22.26 -7.95
N GLY A 426 14.82 21.14 -8.59
CA GLY A 426 16.07 20.98 -9.34
C GLY A 426 17.19 20.28 -8.58
N GLY A 427 16.95 19.81 -7.35
CA GLY A 427 17.88 18.94 -6.63
C GLY A 427 18.08 17.60 -7.36
N ASN A 428 19.21 16.94 -7.08
CA ASN A 428 19.50 15.59 -7.56
C ASN A 428 19.13 14.53 -6.51
N ALA A 429 19.45 13.26 -6.80
CA ALA A 429 19.13 12.14 -5.90
C ALA A 429 19.79 12.28 -4.51
N VAL A 430 20.97 12.90 -4.43
CA VAL A 430 21.69 13.12 -3.16
C VAL A 430 21.02 14.22 -2.35
N ASP A 431 20.67 15.35 -2.97
CA ASP A 431 19.99 16.44 -2.27
C ASP A 431 18.66 15.97 -1.66
N ALA A 432 17.90 15.19 -2.41
CA ALA A 432 16.64 14.60 -1.98
C ALA A 432 16.82 13.59 -0.84
N ALA A 433 17.86 12.74 -0.92
CA ALA A 433 18.19 11.81 0.16
C ALA A 433 18.59 12.54 1.46
N VAL A 434 19.36 13.63 1.36
CA VAL A 434 19.75 14.48 2.50
C VAL A 434 18.51 15.08 3.17
N ALA A 435 17.61 15.69 2.40
CA ALA A 435 16.38 16.29 2.96
C ALA A 435 15.46 15.24 3.59
N ALA A 436 15.32 14.08 2.94
CA ALA A 436 14.50 12.98 3.46
C ALA A 436 15.07 12.38 4.76
N LEU A 437 16.39 12.21 4.88
CA LEU A 437 17.03 11.73 6.11
C LEU A 437 16.86 12.70 7.28
N LEU A 438 17.01 14.00 7.04
CA LEU A 438 16.76 15.03 8.06
C LEU A 438 15.30 14.97 8.56
N CYS A 439 14.34 14.79 7.64
CA CYS A 439 12.93 14.60 8.00
C CYS A 439 12.71 13.33 8.83
N ILE A 440 13.30 12.20 8.43
CA ILE A 440 13.15 10.94 9.17
C ILE A 440 13.69 11.08 10.60
N GLY A 441 14.79 11.81 10.80
CA GLY A 441 15.32 12.11 12.13
C GLY A 441 14.35 12.84 13.08
N VAL A 442 13.27 13.42 12.53
CA VAL A 442 12.16 14.02 13.29
C VAL A 442 10.97 13.07 13.34
N MET A 443 10.44 12.67 12.18
CA MET A 443 9.20 11.92 12.04
C MET A 443 9.29 10.52 12.65
N ASP A 444 10.43 9.85 12.47
CA ASP A 444 10.71 8.50 12.94
C ASP A 444 12.00 8.47 13.75
N SER A 445 12.13 9.43 14.67
CA SER A 445 13.31 9.60 15.55
C SER A 445 13.69 8.37 16.38
N HIS A 446 12.82 7.36 16.50
CA HIS A 446 13.17 6.07 17.10
C HIS A 446 14.13 5.24 16.24
N SER A 447 14.25 5.55 14.94
CA SER A 447 15.01 4.76 13.96
C SER A 447 16.30 5.43 13.50
N SER A 448 16.34 6.75 13.36
CA SER A 448 17.56 7.46 12.96
C SER A 448 17.53 8.93 13.36
N GLY A 449 18.63 9.65 13.10
CA GLY A 449 18.70 11.09 13.28
C GLY A 449 20.14 11.57 13.36
N ILE A 450 20.30 12.87 13.62
CA ILE A 450 21.62 13.53 13.57
C ILE A 450 22.59 13.09 14.66
N GLY A 451 22.10 12.35 15.66
CA GLY A 451 22.90 11.71 16.70
C GLY A 451 23.39 10.30 16.34
N GLY A 452 23.16 9.83 15.10
CA GLY A 452 23.60 8.52 14.62
C GLY A 452 24.53 8.62 13.39
N GLY A 453 24.38 7.70 12.45
CA GLY A 453 25.25 7.57 11.27
C GLY A 453 24.64 6.72 10.15
N HIS A 454 25.30 6.73 8.99
CA HIS A 454 24.78 6.06 7.78
C HIS A 454 25.87 5.51 6.84
N PHE A 455 25.45 4.58 5.98
CA PHE A 455 26.12 4.29 4.71
C PHE A 455 25.24 4.75 3.55
N MET A 456 25.82 5.45 2.58
CA MET A 456 25.15 5.92 1.37
C MET A 456 25.90 5.40 0.14
N THR A 457 25.21 4.59 -0.67
CA THR A 457 25.67 4.13 -1.98
C THR A 457 25.10 5.06 -3.04
N ILE A 458 25.97 5.66 -3.83
CA ILE A 458 25.65 6.65 -4.85
C ILE A 458 26.06 6.06 -6.20
N TYR A 459 25.09 5.92 -7.11
CA TYR A 459 25.32 5.50 -8.48
C TYR A 459 25.12 6.67 -9.43
N ASN A 460 26.19 7.02 -10.15
CA ASN A 460 26.16 8.02 -11.21
C ASN A 460 25.80 7.32 -12.53
N ALA A 461 24.62 7.60 -13.06
CA ALA A 461 24.14 6.94 -14.27
C ALA A 461 24.85 7.38 -15.55
N THR A 462 25.45 8.58 -15.55
CA THR A 462 26.20 9.09 -16.70
C THR A 462 27.56 8.43 -16.80
N GLU A 463 28.22 8.22 -15.65
CA GLU A 463 29.54 7.58 -15.60
C GLU A 463 29.48 6.05 -15.48
N GLY A 464 28.35 5.49 -15.05
CA GLY A 464 28.20 4.07 -14.76
C GLY A 464 29.02 3.61 -13.55
N LYS A 465 29.30 4.51 -12.59
CA LYS A 465 30.17 4.27 -11.43
C LYS A 465 29.41 4.30 -10.12
N CYS A 466 29.91 3.54 -9.16
CA CYS A 466 29.42 3.57 -7.78
C CYS A 466 30.43 4.24 -6.85
N GLN A 467 29.93 5.06 -5.94
CA GLN A 467 30.69 5.64 -4.85
C GLN A 467 29.96 5.38 -3.54
N VAL A 468 30.70 5.32 -2.46
CA VAL A 468 30.14 5.09 -1.13
C VAL A 468 30.60 6.18 -0.19
N LEU A 469 29.67 6.73 0.56
CA LEU A 469 29.94 7.55 1.73
C LEU A 469 29.66 6.72 2.99
N ASP A 470 30.70 6.54 3.79
CA ASP A 470 30.68 5.90 5.09
C ASP A 470 30.71 6.99 6.18
N ALA A 471 29.56 7.21 6.79
CA ALA A 471 29.37 8.10 7.92
C ALA A 471 29.02 7.29 9.19
N ARG A 472 29.58 6.08 9.31
CA ARG A 472 29.41 5.24 10.49
C ARG A 472 30.13 5.84 11.70
N GLU A 473 29.48 5.74 12.85
CA GLU A 473 29.98 6.21 14.14
C GLU A 473 31.31 5.56 14.52
N THR A 474 32.10 6.26 15.33
CA THR A 474 33.38 5.75 15.83
C THR A 474 33.38 5.66 17.35
N ALA A 475 34.03 4.64 17.90
CA ALA A 475 34.26 4.53 19.34
C ALA A 475 35.03 5.76 19.86
N PRO A 476 34.63 6.33 21.01
CA PRO A 476 35.36 7.42 21.66
C PRO A 476 36.83 7.04 21.95
N ALA A 477 37.72 8.03 22.03
CA ALA A 477 39.13 7.81 22.34
C ALA A 477 39.34 7.12 23.70
N ALA A 478 38.44 7.39 24.66
CA ALA A 478 38.44 6.79 25.98
C ALA A 478 37.81 5.38 26.06
N ALA A 479 37.32 4.84 24.94
CA ALA A 479 36.72 3.52 24.91
C ALA A 479 37.76 2.41 25.15
N ASP A 480 37.42 1.44 25.99
CA ASP A 480 38.27 0.29 26.30
C ASP A 480 37.64 -1.01 25.82
N GLN A 481 38.46 -1.98 25.44
CA GLN A 481 38.02 -3.28 24.94
C GLN A 481 37.07 -4.01 25.91
N ASN A 482 37.31 -3.86 27.22
CA ASN A 482 36.64 -4.62 28.26
C ASN A 482 35.60 -3.79 29.03
N MET A 483 35.30 -2.57 28.60
CA MET A 483 34.46 -1.63 29.38
C MET A 483 33.04 -2.14 29.69
N TYR A 484 32.51 -3.05 28.88
CA TYR A 484 31.19 -3.68 29.05
C TYR A 484 31.22 -5.10 29.61
N VAL A 485 32.40 -5.63 29.97
CA VAL A 485 32.49 -6.96 30.60
C VAL A 485 31.74 -6.93 31.93
N GLY A 486 30.68 -7.74 32.03
CA GLY A 486 29.78 -7.75 33.20
C GLY A 486 28.82 -6.55 33.30
N LYS A 487 28.81 -5.64 32.32
CA LYS A 487 28.03 -4.38 32.35
C LYS A 487 27.34 -4.10 31.02
N TYR A 488 26.81 -5.14 30.37
CA TYR A 488 26.29 -5.05 29.00
C TYR A 488 25.17 -4.00 28.83
N ASN A 489 24.31 -3.78 29.82
CA ASN A 489 23.27 -2.75 29.71
C ASN A 489 23.86 -1.32 29.53
N GLU A 490 25.13 -1.08 29.90
CA GLU A 490 25.81 0.20 29.66
C GLU A 490 26.20 0.42 28.18
N SER A 491 26.19 -0.61 27.33
CA SER A 491 26.38 -0.45 25.87
C SER A 491 25.11 -0.10 25.13
N GLN A 492 23.93 -0.34 25.73
CA GLN A 492 22.61 -0.10 25.13
C GLN A 492 21.92 1.17 25.65
N PHE A 493 22.19 1.56 26.90
CA PHE A 493 21.46 2.65 27.55
C PHE A 493 22.39 3.62 28.27
N GLY A 494 22.05 4.91 28.15
CA GLY A 494 22.74 6.00 28.84
C GLY A 494 24.03 6.47 28.16
N TRP A 495 24.72 7.39 28.82
CA TRP A 495 25.77 8.23 28.23
C TRP A 495 27.05 7.51 27.79
N LYS A 496 27.27 6.26 28.23
CA LYS A 496 28.41 5.44 27.82
C LYS A 496 28.17 4.67 26.53
N ALA A 497 26.90 4.39 26.21
CA ALA A 497 26.49 3.68 25.01
C ALA A 497 26.77 4.46 23.72
N VAL A 498 26.94 5.77 23.82
CA VAL A 498 27.04 6.68 22.68
C VAL A 498 28.42 6.61 22.02
N ALA A 499 28.43 6.31 20.73
CA ALA A 499 29.59 6.50 19.85
C ALA A 499 29.57 7.89 19.21
N VAL A 500 30.70 8.33 18.65
CA VAL A 500 30.80 9.65 18.01
C VAL A 500 29.84 9.70 16.81
N PRO A 501 28.83 10.59 16.79
CA PRO A 501 27.81 10.62 15.74
C PRO A 501 28.39 11.07 14.41
N GLY A 502 27.96 10.42 13.33
CA GLY A 502 28.48 10.66 11.98
C GLY A 502 27.54 11.37 11.01
N GLU A 503 26.25 11.43 11.32
CA GLU A 503 25.19 11.80 10.38
C GLU A 503 25.41 13.19 9.76
N ILE A 504 25.62 14.24 10.55
CA ILE A 504 25.78 15.63 10.04
C ILE A 504 27.03 15.74 9.14
N HIS A 505 28.15 15.15 9.55
CA HIS A 505 29.36 15.17 8.73
C HIS A 505 29.15 14.43 7.41
N GLY A 506 28.46 13.29 7.44
CA GLY A 506 28.10 12.55 6.24
C GLY A 506 27.18 13.36 5.32
N LEU A 507 26.04 13.84 5.82
CA LEU A 507 25.06 14.60 5.03
C LEU A 507 25.68 15.86 4.41
N TRP A 508 26.50 16.58 5.16
CA TRP A 508 27.22 17.75 4.63
C TRP A 508 28.25 17.37 3.57
N THR A 509 29.01 16.29 3.78
CA THR A 509 29.98 15.78 2.79
C THR A 509 29.27 15.33 1.51
N ALA A 510 28.10 14.67 1.65
CA ALA A 510 27.28 14.24 0.53
C ALA A 510 26.81 15.45 -0.30
N TYR A 511 26.23 16.45 0.37
CA TYR A 511 25.80 17.69 -0.27
C TYR A 511 26.95 18.42 -0.98
N GLN A 512 28.09 18.59 -0.30
CA GLN A 512 29.24 19.31 -0.86
C GLN A 512 29.83 18.61 -2.09
N LYS A 513 29.98 17.28 -2.05
CA LYS A 513 30.66 16.53 -3.12
C LYS A 513 29.75 16.04 -4.23
N PHE A 514 28.51 15.70 -3.89
CA PHE A 514 27.59 15.00 -4.79
C PHE A 514 26.22 15.67 -4.93
N GLY A 515 25.94 16.75 -4.19
CA GLY A 515 24.73 17.55 -4.38
C GLY A 515 24.71 18.29 -5.72
N SER A 516 23.52 18.70 -6.17
CA SER A 516 23.39 19.42 -7.45
C SER A 516 23.88 20.87 -7.36
N HIS A 517 23.86 21.45 -6.16
CA HIS A 517 24.06 22.87 -5.88
C HIS A 517 23.02 23.81 -6.52
N GLU A 518 21.96 23.28 -7.14
CA GLU A 518 20.77 24.03 -7.58
C GLU A 518 19.85 24.36 -6.41
N VAL A 519 19.97 23.60 -5.32
CA VAL A 519 19.26 23.78 -4.06
C VAL A 519 20.26 24.06 -2.96
N THR A 520 19.96 25.03 -2.10
CA THR A 520 20.87 25.41 -0.99
C THR A 520 20.71 24.44 0.17
N TRP A 521 21.78 24.24 0.96
CA TRP A 521 21.71 23.45 2.19
C TRP A 521 20.54 23.86 3.10
N GLN A 522 20.38 25.17 3.30
CA GLN A 522 19.27 25.72 4.09
C GLN A 522 17.90 25.25 3.56
N SER A 523 17.73 25.15 2.24
CA SER A 523 16.49 24.67 1.62
C SER A 523 16.26 23.17 1.79
N LEU A 524 17.30 22.37 2.03
CA LEU A 524 17.20 20.95 2.36
C LEU A 524 16.78 20.74 3.82
N VAL A 525 17.26 21.58 4.74
CA VAL A 525 16.91 21.50 6.17
C VAL A 525 15.56 22.17 6.48
N GLY A 526 15.22 23.24 5.75
CA GLY A 526 14.04 24.09 5.98
C GLY A 526 12.72 23.35 6.20
N PRO A 527 12.33 22.40 5.34
CA PRO A 527 11.07 21.65 5.52
C PRO A 527 11.00 20.90 6.86
N THR A 528 12.12 20.37 7.34
CA THR A 528 12.19 19.68 8.64
C THR A 528 12.08 20.66 9.81
N ILE A 529 12.62 21.87 9.66
CA ILE A 529 12.46 22.97 10.63
C ILE A 529 10.99 23.37 10.74
N ASP A 530 10.27 23.44 9.61
CA ASP A 530 8.85 23.78 9.59
C ASP A 530 8.01 22.73 10.32
N LEU A 531 8.27 21.43 10.11
CA LEU A 531 7.63 20.33 10.86
C LEU A 531 7.83 20.48 12.38
N LEU A 532 9.05 20.77 12.83
CA LEU A 532 9.34 20.95 14.26
C LEU A 532 8.70 22.23 14.84
N LYS A 533 8.55 23.27 14.02
CA LYS A 533 7.96 24.55 14.41
C LYS A 533 6.45 24.43 14.58
N GLU A 534 5.77 23.84 13.61
CA GLU A 534 4.31 23.70 13.55
C GLU A 534 3.81 22.58 14.48
N GLY A 535 4.63 21.54 14.63
CA GLY A 535 4.28 20.27 15.24
C GLY A 535 4.06 19.21 14.17
N TYR A 536 4.35 17.97 14.55
CA TYR A 536 4.21 16.82 13.65
C TYR A 536 3.49 15.67 14.35
N PRO A 537 2.72 14.85 13.61
CA PRO A 537 2.03 13.71 14.17
C PRO A 537 3.03 12.62 14.57
N THR A 538 2.82 12.03 15.73
CA THR A 538 3.55 10.83 16.16
C THR A 538 3.17 9.67 15.23
N SER A 539 4.13 9.14 14.48
CA SER A 539 3.90 7.98 13.60
C SER A 539 3.54 6.73 14.40
N SER A 540 2.90 5.76 13.74
CA SER A 540 2.51 4.48 14.33
C SER A 540 3.70 3.76 14.99
N ASN A 541 4.83 3.66 14.29
CA ASN A 541 6.03 3.01 14.81
C ASN A 541 6.77 3.83 15.86
N LEU A 542 6.79 5.17 15.76
CA LEU A 542 7.32 5.99 16.85
C LEU A 542 6.52 5.78 18.13
N ALA A 543 5.18 5.71 18.05
CA ALA A 543 4.33 5.44 19.21
C ALA A 543 4.61 4.05 19.83
N ILE A 544 4.85 3.02 19.00
CA ILE A 544 5.24 1.67 19.47
C ILE A 544 6.59 1.73 20.20
N ALA A 545 7.60 2.36 19.61
CA ALA A 545 8.93 2.49 20.22
C ALA A 545 8.87 3.28 21.54
N LEU A 546 8.14 4.39 21.58
CA LEU A 546 7.89 5.15 22.82
C LEU A 546 7.24 4.26 23.88
N LYS A 547 6.27 3.43 23.48
CA LYS A 547 5.59 2.52 24.40
C LYS A 547 6.50 1.42 24.94
N GLN A 548 7.36 0.85 24.10
CA GLN A 548 8.33 -0.17 24.52
C GLN A 548 9.32 0.37 25.56
N HIS A 549 9.70 1.64 25.45
CA HIS A 549 10.63 2.30 26.37
C HIS A 549 9.97 3.22 27.41
N GLU A 550 8.64 3.14 27.60
CA GLU A 550 7.88 4.07 28.45
C GLU A 550 8.50 4.25 29.83
N GLN A 551 8.83 3.16 30.52
CA GLN A 551 9.43 3.24 31.87
C GLN A 551 10.79 3.96 31.87
N ARG A 552 11.62 3.74 30.86
CA ARG A 552 12.93 4.40 30.76
C ARG A 552 12.75 5.89 30.44
N ILE A 553 11.88 6.21 29.48
CA ILE A 553 11.55 7.59 29.10
C ILE A 553 11.04 8.39 30.31
N MET A 554 10.11 7.82 31.08
CA MET A 554 9.54 8.50 32.24
C MET A 554 10.55 8.72 33.39
N ASN A 555 11.58 7.88 33.47
CA ASN A 555 12.62 7.95 34.50
C ASN A 555 13.88 8.71 34.06
N GLU A 556 13.98 9.08 32.78
CA GLU A 556 15.12 9.78 32.20
C GLU A 556 14.76 11.25 31.97
N PRO A 557 15.24 12.20 32.80
CA PRO A 557 14.84 13.61 32.73
C PRO A 557 15.09 14.25 31.37
N THR A 558 16.13 13.82 30.65
CA THR A 558 16.44 14.36 29.32
C THR A 558 15.41 13.96 28.26
N MET A 559 14.65 12.88 28.46
CA MET A 559 13.65 12.41 27.50
C MET A 559 12.30 13.15 27.59
N LYS A 560 12.19 14.20 28.42
CA LYS A 560 10.95 14.98 28.61
C LYS A 560 10.33 15.48 27.30
N ALA A 561 11.13 15.71 26.26
CA ALA A 561 10.62 16.12 24.95
C ALA A 561 9.73 15.07 24.27
N PHE A 562 9.72 13.82 24.72
CA PHE A 562 8.84 12.74 24.24
C PHE A 562 7.64 12.46 25.15
N ILE A 563 7.44 13.29 26.18
CA ILE A 563 6.29 13.23 27.08
C ILE A 563 5.31 14.33 26.69
N ASN A 564 4.06 13.94 26.45
CA ASN A 564 2.98 14.85 26.17
C ASN A 564 2.65 15.65 27.45
N PRO A 565 2.83 16.98 27.43
CA PRO A 565 2.64 17.82 28.62
C PRO A 565 1.18 17.89 29.08
N GLU A 566 0.22 17.63 28.19
CA GLU A 566 -1.21 17.65 28.53
C GLU A 566 -1.64 16.40 29.30
N THR A 567 -1.03 15.25 28.99
CA THR A 567 -1.41 13.96 29.59
C THR A 567 -0.43 13.49 30.67
N GLY A 568 0.78 14.06 30.69
CA GLY A 568 1.88 13.59 31.54
C GLY A 568 2.37 12.19 31.17
N ARG A 569 2.05 11.68 29.97
CA ARG A 569 2.44 10.37 29.46
C ARG A 569 3.18 10.52 28.13
N ILE A 570 3.85 9.46 27.68
CA ILE A 570 4.43 9.42 26.33
C ILE A 570 3.38 9.72 25.24
N TYR A 571 3.84 10.31 24.14
CA TYR A 571 2.98 10.57 22.99
C TYR A 571 2.40 9.28 22.39
N LYS A 572 1.12 9.33 22.01
CA LYS A 572 0.43 8.24 21.29
C LYS A 572 0.36 8.52 19.79
N TYR A 573 0.09 7.47 19.03
CA TYR A 573 -0.13 7.55 17.58
C TYR A 573 -1.10 8.69 17.22
N GLY A 574 -0.69 9.57 16.30
CA GLY A 574 -1.45 10.71 15.81
C GLY A 574 -1.38 11.97 16.69
N GLU A 575 -0.93 11.89 17.94
CA GLU A 575 -0.73 13.08 18.79
C GLU A 575 0.41 13.95 18.26
N GLN A 576 0.28 15.27 18.44
CA GLN A 576 1.22 16.25 17.90
C GLN A 576 2.41 16.48 18.84
N ILE A 577 3.62 16.20 18.36
CA ILE A 577 4.85 16.50 19.08
C ILE A 577 5.26 17.95 18.77
N LYS A 578 5.21 18.82 19.78
CA LYS A 578 5.64 20.24 19.70
C LYS A 578 6.77 20.59 20.67
N THR A 579 7.17 19.61 21.48
CA THR A 579 8.06 19.73 22.64
C THR A 579 9.55 19.69 22.30
N ARG A 580 9.94 19.28 21.09
CA ARG A 580 11.34 19.20 20.63
C ARG A 580 11.96 20.58 20.29
N LYS A 581 11.85 21.55 21.20
CA LYS A 581 12.27 22.95 20.97
C LYS A 581 13.80 23.13 20.88
N ALA A 582 14.58 22.46 21.72
CA ALA A 582 16.04 22.52 21.63
C ALA A 582 16.53 21.96 20.27
N PHE A 583 15.91 20.88 19.80
CA PHE A 583 16.23 20.28 18.50
C PHE A 583 15.89 21.19 17.32
N LEU A 584 14.77 21.92 17.40
CA LEU A 584 14.42 22.95 16.42
C LEU A 584 15.52 24.02 16.30
N GLU A 585 16.02 24.53 17.42
CA GLU A 585 17.08 25.55 17.41
C GLU A 585 18.42 24.99 16.91
N THR A 586 18.73 23.72 17.22
CA THR A 586 19.88 23.02 16.64
C THR A 586 19.79 22.95 15.12
N LEU A 587 18.65 22.51 14.56
CA LEU A 587 18.49 22.46 13.10
C LEU A 587 18.51 23.84 12.46
N ARG A 588 17.98 24.89 13.11
CA ARG A 588 18.10 26.28 12.63
C ARG A 588 19.55 26.74 12.56
N ALA A 589 20.34 26.47 13.60
CA ALA A 589 21.76 26.79 13.63
C ALA A 589 22.52 26.07 12.51
N LEU A 590 22.22 24.78 12.30
CA LEU A 590 22.83 23.99 11.22
C LEU A 590 22.40 24.45 9.82
N ALA A 591 21.14 24.83 9.63
CA ALA A 591 20.62 25.30 8.34
C ALA A 591 21.20 26.66 7.92
N ASN A 592 21.43 27.55 8.90
CA ASN A 592 21.95 28.90 8.67
C ASN A 592 23.48 28.97 8.67
N SER A 593 24.16 27.86 8.94
CA SER A 593 25.62 27.82 8.99
C SER A 593 26.22 27.71 7.59
N SER A 594 27.33 28.41 7.37
CA SER A 594 28.20 28.19 6.21
C SER A 594 29.04 26.91 6.33
N ASP A 595 29.20 26.39 7.55
CA ASP A 595 29.90 25.15 7.86
C ASP A 595 29.15 24.40 8.98
N PRO A 596 28.14 23.60 8.63
CA PRO A 596 27.38 22.78 9.58
C PRO A 596 28.25 21.79 10.35
N VAL A 597 29.35 21.32 9.76
CA VAL A 597 30.31 20.43 10.44
C VAL A 597 31.02 21.17 11.56
N LYS A 598 31.62 22.33 11.28
CA LYS A 598 32.23 23.14 12.34
C LYS A 598 31.21 23.51 13.42
N THR A 599 29.97 23.80 13.02
CA THR A 599 28.89 24.15 13.96
C THR A 599 28.57 23.01 14.92
N PHE A 600 28.49 21.78 14.44
CA PHE A 600 28.16 20.62 15.27
C PHE A 600 29.37 20.05 16.03
N TYR A 601 30.55 20.02 15.40
CA TYR A 601 31.73 19.28 15.86
C TYR A 601 32.86 20.15 16.45
N ASP A 602 32.87 21.47 16.24
CA ASP A 602 33.88 22.38 16.83
C ASP A 602 33.32 23.80 17.08
N SER A 603 32.31 23.91 17.93
CA SER A 603 31.72 25.19 18.33
C SER A 603 31.30 25.23 19.81
N GLU A 604 30.66 26.33 20.23
CA GLU A 604 30.00 26.43 21.54
C GLU A 604 28.90 25.37 21.71
N MET A 605 28.20 24.99 20.63
CA MET A 605 27.24 23.88 20.65
C MET A 605 27.94 22.57 21.04
N THR A 606 29.10 22.29 20.43
CA THR A 606 29.92 21.12 20.77
C THR A 606 30.35 21.15 22.23
N GLN A 607 30.79 22.31 22.73
CA GLN A 607 31.22 22.43 24.12
C GLN A 607 30.07 22.10 25.10
N LYS A 608 28.85 22.59 24.84
CA LYS A 608 27.66 22.26 25.65
C LYS A 608 27.37 20.76 25.67
N MET A 609 27.42 20.10 24.51
CA MET A 609 27.25 18.65 24.43
C MET A 609 28.33 17.91 25.22
N VAL A 610 29.61 18.29 25.08
CA VAL A 610 30.73 17.68 25.82
C VAL A 610 30.59 17.87 27.33
N ASP A 611 30.14 19.04 27.78
CA ASP A 611 29.91 19.31 29.20
C ASP A 611 28.79 18.41 29.76
N GLU A 612 27.75 18.12 28.97
CA GLU A 612 26.69 17.15 29.32
C GLU A 612 27.23 15.72 29.40
N PHE A 613 28.05 15.28 28.44
CA PHE A 613 28.70 13.96 28.49
C PHE A 613 29.56 13.84 29.75
N LYS A 614 30.38 14.86 30.06
CA LYS A 614 31.22 14.88 31.25
C LYS A 614 30.39 14.85 32.54
N LYS A 615 29.33 15.65 32.64
CA LYS A 615 28.42 15.72 33.79
C LYS A 615 27.77 14.37 34.08
N ASN A 616 27.40 13.63 33.04
CA ASN A 616 26.65 12.38 33.17
C ASN A 616 27.52 11.11 33.05
N GLY A 617 28.86 11.25 33.04
CA GLY A 617 29.79 10.12 33.03
C GLY A 617 29.88 9.37 31.69
N GLY A 618 29.57 10.05 30.58
CA GLY A 618 29.80 9.56 29.22
C GLY A 618 31.24 9.76 28.76
N LEU A 619 31.55 9.21 27.58
CA LEU A 619 32.94 9.11 27.10
C LEU A 619 33.36 10.17 26.09
N LEU A 620 32.40 10.84 25.44
CA LEU A 620 32.72 11.76 24.35
C LEU A 620 33.40 13.03 24.83
N THR A 621 34.54 13.33 24.21
CA THR A 621 35.33 14.55 24.43
C THR A 621 35.21 15.51 23.25
N ARG A 622 35.70 16.74 23.42
CA ARG A 622 35.73 17.71 22.31
C ARG A 622 36.64 17.23 21.18
N GLU A 623 37.73 16.56 21.53
CA GLU A 623 38.68 15.98 20.59
C GLU A 623 38.04 14.85 19.77
N ASP A 624 37.15 14.05 20.38
CA ASP A 624 36.39 13.02 19.66
C ASP A 624 35.47 13.63 18.60
N PHE A 625 34.66 14.64 18.97
CA PHE A 625 33.81 15.35 18.01
C PHE A 625 34.64 16.00 16.90
N LYS A 626 35.67 16.78 17.27
CA LYS A 626 36.51 17.50 16.30
C LYS A 626 37.29 16.57 15.38
N GLY A 627 37.66 15.38 15.87
CA GLY A 627 38.44 14.38 15.13
C GLY A 627 37.61 13.55 14.15
N TYR A 628 36.29 13.50 14.31
CA TYR A 628 35.43 12.68 13.48
C TYR A 628 35.39 13.14 12.02
N LYS A 629 35.44 12.16 11.09
CA LYS A 629 35.28 12.37 9.65
C LYS A 629 34.56 11.20 8.99
N SER A 630 33.60 11.50 8.11
CA SER A 630 33.06 10.52 7.16
C SER A 630 34.08 10.19 6.06
N ILE A 631 34.04 8.97 5.55
CA ILE A 631 34.94 8.46 4.51
C ILE A 631 34.20 8.38 3.18
N VAL A 632 34.78 8.97 2.13
CA VAL A 632 34.30 8.79 0.75
C VAL A 632 35.17 7.76 0.09
N ARG A 633 34.56 6.70 -0.42
CA ARG A 633 35.19 5.60 -1.15
C ARG A 633 34.82 5.71 -2.61
N ASN A 634 35.85 5.77 -3.45
CA ASN A 634 35.67 5.79 -4.89
C ASN A 634 35.42 4.38 -5.44
N ASP A 635 35.09 4.29 -6.72
CA ASP A 635 34.66 3.07 -7.41
C ASP A 635 35.62 1.86 -7.20
N ASP A 636 36.93 2.11 -7.09
CA ASP A 636 37.96 1.10 -6.86
C ASP A 636 38.04 0.58 -5.40
N GLU A 637 37.45 1.31 -4.46
CA GLU A 637 37.39 0.97 -3.03
C GLU A 637 36.00 0.43 -2.60
N VAL A 638 35.01 0.49 -3.51
CA VAL A 638 33.67 -0.07 -3.34
C VAL A 638 33.69 -1.56 -3.65
N ILE A 639 32.83 -2.34 -3.01
CA ILE A 639 32.65 -3.75 -3.38
C ILE A 639 31.62 -3.86 -4.50
N VAL A 640 32.01 -4.55 -5.57
CA VAL A 640 31.17 -4.77 -6.75
C VAL A 640 31.21 -6.25 -7.13
N ILE A 641 30.05 -6.84 -7.37
CA ILE A 641 29.92 -8.17 -7.97
C ILE A 641 29.28 -8.05 -9.35
N LYS A 642 29.74 -8.90 -10.28
CA LYS A 642 29.10 -9.10 -11.58
C LYS A 642 28.37 -10.44 -11.60
N LEU A 643 27.09 -10.41 -11.90
CA LEU A 643 26.22 -11.58 -12.02
C LEU A 643 26.27 -12.16 -13.45
N ALA A 644 25.87 -13.43 -13.60
CA ALA A 644 25.85 -14.17 -14.85
C ALA A 644 24.95 -13.53 -15.92
N ASN A 645 23.91 -12.81 -15.51
CA ASN A 645 22.97 -12.11 -16.38
C ASN A 645 23.43 -10.69 -16.79
N GLN A 646 24.73 -10.39 -16.68
CA GLN A 646 25.35 -9.09 -17.01
C GLN A 646 24.96 -7.92 -16.11
N ARG A 647 24.23 -8.16 -15.01
CA ARG A 647 23.96 -7.16 -13.98
C ARG A 647 25.15 -7.06 -13.02
N SER A 648 25.34 -5.89 -12.47
CA SER A 648 26.28 -5.63 -11.37
C SER A 648 25.52 -5.18 -10.13
N ILE A 649 26.08 -5.51 -8.96
CA ILE A 649 25.63 -5.02 -7.67
C ILE A 649 26.80 -4.31 -7.01
N CYS A 650 26.60 -3.09 -6.54
CA CYS A 650 27.59 -2.33 -5.78
C CYS A 650 27.03 -1.88 -4.42
N GLY A 651 27.93 -1.64 -3.47
CA GLY A 651 27.58 -1.25 -2.10
C GLY A 651 28.81 -1.03 -1.21
N PRO A 652 28.62 -0.57 0.04
CA PRO A 652 29.71 -0.24 0.95
C PRO A 652 30.57 -1.47 1.30
N PRO A 653 31.90 -1.32 1.38
CA PRO A 653 32.76 -2.35 1.95
C PRO A 653 32.58 -2.43 3.48
N PRO A 654 33.27 -3.36 4.18
CA PRO A 654 33.30 -3.37 5.64
C PRO A 654 33.63 -1.98 6.22
N PRO A 655 33.01 -1.57 7.35
CA PRO A 655 32.29 -2.43 8.30
C PRO A 655 30.81 -2.69 7.98
N SER A 656 30.31 -2.31 6.80
CA SER A 656 28.98 -2.76 6.32
C SER A 656 28.96 -4.27 6.01
N SER A 657 27.77 -4.87 6.13
CA SER A 657 27.49 -6.26 5.73
C SER A 657 27.05 -6.43 4.27
N SER A 658 27.20 -5.42 3.41
CA SER A 658 26.82 -5.52 2.00
C SER A 658 27.47 -6.70 1.27
N ALA A 659 28.72 -7.05 1.60
CA ALA A 659 29.39 -8.24 1.05
C ALA A 659 28.67 -9.55 1.41
N VAL A 660 28.05 -9.63 2.59
CA VAL A 660 27.26 -10.79 3.02
C VAL A 660 25.99 -10.89 2.20
N THR A 661 25.27 -9.78 2.04
CA THR A 661 24.07 -9.69 1.21
C THR A 661 24.38 -10.07 -0.24
N MET A 662 25.46 -9.51 -0.82
CA MET A 662 25.94 -9.86 -2.15
C MET A 662 26.39 -11.32 -2.26
N GLY A 663 27.00 -11.89 -1.23
CA GLY A 663 27.40 -13.31 -1.18
C GLY A 663 26.20 -14.26 -1.27
N ILE A 664 25.09 -13.93 -0.59
CA ILE A 664 23.83 -14.69 -0.73
C ILE A 664 23.36 -14.66 -2.19
N LEU A 665 23.32 -13.46 -2.79
CA LEU A 665 22.89 -13.27 -4.18
C LEU A 665 23.82 -13.98 -5.18
N ASN A 666 25.14 -13.95 -4.94
CA ASN A 666 26.15 -14.65 -5.74
C ASN A 666 25.93 -16.16 -5.78
N VAL A 667 25.62 -16.77 -4.63
CA VAL A 667 25.29 -18.20 -4.54
C VAL A 667 24.02 -18.49 -5.32
N MET A 668 22.98 -17.69 -5.12
CA MET A 668 21.68 -17.85 -5.77
C MET A 668 21.72 -17.67 -7.29
N ASP A 669 22.61 -16.81 -7.80
CA ASP A 669 22.76 -16.52 -9.23
C ASP A 669 23.17 -17.75 -10.05
N GLY A 670 23.93 -18.67 -9.47
CA GLY A 670 24.37 -19.89 -10.15
C GLY A 670 23.39 -21.06 -10.10
N PHE A 671 22.20 -20.90 -9.50
CA PHE A 671 21.16 -21.92 -9.53
C PHE A 671 20.14 -21.65 -10.65
N GLU A 672 19.71 -22.70 -11.33
CA GLU A 672 18.55 -22.62 -12.23
C GLU A 672 17.28 -22.38 -11.41
N ASN A 673 16.69 -21.20 -11.58
CA ASN A 673 15.49 -20.77 -10.86
C ASN A 673 14.26 -20.94 -11.76
N THR A 674 13.71 -22.16 -11.83
CA THR A 674 12.43 -22.40 -12.48
C THR A 674 11.31 -22.43 -11.44
N LYS A 675 10.19 -21.74 -11.70
CA LYS A 675 9.03 -21.68 -10.77
C LYS A 675 7.84 -22.47 -11.32
N ARG A 676 8.04 -23.74 -11.66
CA ARG A 676 7.00 -24.50 -12.37
C ARG A 676 6.20 -25.37 -11.41
N THR A 677 6.86 -25.90 -10.39
CA THR A 677 6.27 -26.87 -9.46
C THR A 677 6.45 -26.47 -8.01
N PHE A 678 5.69 -27.12 -7.11
CA PHE A 678 5.86 -26.96 -5.67
C PHE A 678 7.27 -27.34 -5.20
N ALA A 679 7.86 -28.38 -5.80
CA ALA A 679 9.20 -28.84 -5.50
C ALA A 679 10.26 -27.79 -5.82
N ASP A 680 10.12 -27.11 -6.97
CA ASP A 680 11.08 -26.09 -7.39
C ASP A 680 11.10 -24.90 -6.43
N ILE A 681 9.92 -24.40 -6.04
CA ILE A 681 9.80 -23.27 -5.11
C ILE A 681 10.29 -23.66 -3.71
N SER A 682 9.96 -24.87 -3.24
CA SER A 682 10.50 -25.37 -1.98
C SER A 682 12.03 -25.46 -1.99
N LEU A 683 12.61 -25.92 -3.11
CA LEU A 683 14.06 -26.02 -3.28
C LEU A 683 14.72 -24.63 -3.36
N LEU A 684 14.07 -23.66 -4.00
CA LEU A 684 14.52 -22.26 -4.04
C LEU A 684 14.69 -21.68 -2.64
N TYR A 685 13.67 -21.78 -1.78
CA TYR A 685 13.76 -21.27 -0.41
C TYR A 685 14.75 -22.07 0.44
N HIS A 686 14.86 -23.38 0.24
CA HIS A 686 15.89 -24.18 0.91
C HIS A 686 17.30 -23.66 0.55
N ARG A 687 17.59 -23.48 -0.74
CA ARG A 687 18.87 -22.93 -1.22
C ARG A 687 19.11 -21.52 -0.69
N PHE A 688 18.10 -20.66 -0.66
CA PHE A 688 18.20 -19.31 -0.12
C PHE A 688 18.57 -19.29 1.37
N ILE A 689 17.93 -20.14 2.19
CA ILE A 689 18.23 -20.27 3.62
C ILE A 689 19.65 -20.82 3.83
N GLU A 690 20.05 -21.85 3.09
CA GLU A 690 21.40 -22.42 3.20
C GLU A 690 22.47 -21.44 2.72
N ALA A 691 22.25 -20.71 1.63
CA ALA A 691 23.12 -19.63 1.17
C ALA A 691 23.27 -18.53 2.23
N SER A 692 22.16 -18.17 2.89
CA SER A 692 22.18 -17.23 4.02
C SER A 692 23.09 -17.74 5.14
N LYS A 693 22.91 -18.97 5.62
CA LYS A 693 23.75 -19.57 6.67
C LYS A 693 25.26 -19.51 6.33
N PHE A 694 25.64 -19.90 5.11
CA PHE A 694 27.04 -19.82 4.67
C PHE A 694 27.57 -18.38 4.59
N ALA A 695 26.77 -17.44 4.09
CA ALA A 695 27.19 -16.04 3.99
C ALA A 695 27.33 -15.38 5.38
N TYR A 696 26.34 -15.54 6.27
CA TYR A 696 26.40 -15.01 7.64
C TYR A 696 27.58 -15.56 8.43
N ALA A 697 27.95 -16.83 8.20
CA ALA A 697 29.15 -17.41 8.79
C ALA A 697 30.43 -16.62 8.46
N GLN A 698 30.51 -16.05 7.25
CA GLN A 698 31.67 -15.26 6.82
C GLN A 698 31.69 -13.85 7.43
N ARG A 699 30.56 -13.35 7.95
CA ARG A 699 30.47 -12.01 8.56
C ARG A 699 31.45 -11.84 9.72
N SER A 700 31.81 -12.91 10.42
CA SER A 700 32.75 -12.84 11.56
C SER A 700 34.17 -12.42 11.18
N TYR A 701 34.55 -12.59 9.91
CA TYR A 701 35.84 -12.18 9.36
C TYR A 701 35.85 -10.74 8.85
N LEU A 702 34.71 -10.06 8.86
CA LEU A 702 34.60 -8.66 8.49
C LEU A 702 34.85 -7.76 9.72
N GLY A 703 35.29 -6.54 9.48
CA GLY A 703 35.58 -5.54 10.51
C GLY A 703 35.93 -4.19 9.88
N ASP A 704 36.18 -3.18 10.70
CA ASP A 704 36.67 -1.88 10.24
C ASP A 704 38.01 -2.03 9.50
N LEU A 705 38.04 -1.59 8.23
CA LEU A 705 39.22 -1.69 7.36
C LEU A 705 40.45 -0.96 7.92
N ALA A 706 40.27 0.08 8.74
CA ALA A 706 41.38 0.78 9.38
C ALA A 706 42.08 -0.06 10.45
N PHE A 707 41.40 -1.08 11.00
CA PHE A 707 41.89 -1.89 12.12
C PHE A 707 42.07 -3.37 11.78
N GLU A 708 41.32 -3.88 10.80
CA GLU A 708 41.29 -5.30 10.44
C GLU A 708 41.78 -5.49 8.99
N LYS A 709 43.10 -5.68 8.82
CA LYS A 709 43.77 -5.71 7.50
C LYS A 709 43.20 -6.74 6.51
N GLY A 710 42.65 -7.85 7.01
CA GLY A 710 42.07 -8.92 6.20
C GLY A 710 40.61 -8.71 5.79
N ALA A 711 39.93 -7.69 6.31
CA ALA A 711 38.48 -7.53 6.15
C ALA A 711 38.07 -7.25 4.69
N MET A 712 38.84 -6.46 3.94
CA MET A 712 38.59 -6.23 2.51
C MET A 712 38.76 -7.51 1.69
N GLU A 713 39.81 -8.28 1.95
CA GLU A 713 40.05 -9.55 1.25
C GLU A 713 38.98 -10.60 1.60
N ALA A 714 38.51 -10.63 2.84
CA ALA A 714 37.38 -11.46 3.24
C ALA A 714 36.08 -11.08 2.50
N ALA A 715 35.80 -9.78 2.34
CA ALA A 715 34.67 -9.28 1.58
C ALA A 715 34.77 -9.65 0.09
N LYS A 716 35.94 -9.44 -0.53
CA LYS A 716 36.20 -9.80 -1.95
C LYS A 716 36.07 -11.30 -2.20
N ARG A 717 36.59 -12.13 -1.28
CA ARG A 717 36.46 -13.59 -1.34
C ARG A 717 34.99 -14.01 -1.30
N LEU A 718 34.20 -13.43 -0.40
CA LEU A 718 32.78 -13.76 -0.21
C LEU A 718 31.94 -13.48 -1.47
N ILE A 719 32.29 -12.45 -2.25
CA ILE A 719 31.58 -12.10 -3.49
C ILE A 719 32.23 -12.69 -4.75
N SER A 720 33.23 -13.57 -4.60
CA SER A 720 33.94 -14.17 -5.74
C SER A 720 33.16 -15.33 -6.36
N SER A 721 33.39 -15.59 -7.66
CA SER A 721 32.75 -16.69 -8.38
C SER A 721 33.15 -18.05 -7.81
N GLU A 722 34.41 -18.19 -7.37
CA GLU A 722 34.96 -19.39 -6.75
C GLU A 722 34.25 -19.71 -5.45
N TRP A 723 34.06 -18.71 -4.58
CA TRP A 723 33.34 -18.90 -3.33
C TRP A 723 31.86 -19.24 -3.57
N GLY A 724 31.21 -18.53 -4.51
CA GLY A 724 29.82 -18.83 -4.88
C GLY A 724 29.64 -20.27 -5.38
N THR A 725 30.56 -20.73 -6.25
CA THR A 725 30.54 -22.10 -6.80
C THR A 725 30.83 -23.15 -5.72
N SER A 726 31.85 -22.93 -4.90
CA SER A 726 32.18 -23.83 -3.79
C SER A 726 31.02 -23.95 -2.80
N THR A 727 30.38 -22.83 -2.46
CA THR A 727 29.23 -22.82 -1.55
C THR A 727 28.04 -23.55 -2.15
N ARG A 728 27.71 -23.33 -3.43
CA ARG A 728 26.65 -24.09 -4.12
C ARG A 728 26.89 -25.60 -4.07
N ASN A 729 28.11 -26.06 -4.30
CA ASN A 729 28.46 -27.49 -4.24
C ASN A 729 28.30 -28.09 -2.83
N ASN A 730 28.36 -27.25 -1.80
CA ASN A 730 28.14 -27.65 -0.42
C ASN A 730 26.66 -27.61 -0.01
N ILE A 731 25.76 -26.98 -0.75
CA ILE A 731 24.32 -26.99 -0.45
C ILE A 731 23.73 -28.34 -0.89
N GLY A 732 23.41 -29.20 0.08
CA GLY A 732 22.82 -30.52 -0.14
C GLY A 732 21.29 -30.48 -0.24
N GLU A 733 20.64 -31.64 -0.20
CA GLU A 733 19.17 -31.72 -0.17
C GLU A 733 18.56 -31.43 1.20
N LYS A 734 19.36 -31.59 2.26
CA LYS A 734 19.02 -31.34 3.66
C LYS A 734 19.99 -30.33 4.26
N THR A 735 19.54 -29.64 5.30
CA THR A 735 20.40 -28.74 6.09
C THR A 735 21.52 -29.53 6.77
N ARG A 736 22.63 -28.84 7.05
CA ARG A 736 23.82 -29.43 7.66
C ARG A 736 23.90 -29.15 9.15
N PRO A 737 24.69 -29.94 9.91
CA PRO A 737 25.15 -29.56 11.23
C PRO A 737 25.81 -28.17 11.21
N ARG A 738 25.51 -27.36 12.23
CA ARG A 738 25.85 -25.94 12.24
C ARG A 738 27.36 -25.65 12.20
N ASN A 739 28.16 -26.55 12.75
CA ASN A 739 29.62 -26.47 12.76
C ASN A 739 30.24 -26.67 11.35
N GLU A 740 29.46 -27.06 10.35
CA GLU A 740 29.94 -27.26 8.98
C GLU A 740 29.82 -26.01 8.08
N TYR A 741 29.17 -24.93 8.53
CA TYR A 741 29.03 -23.70 7.74
C TYR A 741 30.29 -22.78 7.80
N GLY A 742 31.24 -23.09 8.68
CA GLY A 742 32.45 -22.29 8.92
C GLY A 742 32.19 -21.05 9.81
N GLY A 743 33.13 -20.11 9.80
CA GLY A 743 33.08 -18.86 10.59
C GLY A 743 33.79 -18.96 11.95
N ASP A 744 34.46 -17.88 12.34
CA ASP A 744 34.98 -17.69 13.72
C ASP A 744 33.91 -16.95 14.51
N PHE A 745 32.92 -17.73 14.95
CA PHE A 745 31.56 -17.28 15.24
C PHE A 745 31.42 -15.98 16.05
N SER A 746 30.53 -15.09 15.59
CA SER A 746 29.94 -14.03 16.41
C SER A 746 28.43 -14.11 16.56
N ALA A 747 28.03 -13.87 17.79
CA ALA A 747 26.76 -13.23 18.11
C ALA A 747 26.53 -11.95 17.32
N GLN A 748 25.38 -11.85 16.66
CA GLN A 748 24.84 -10.56 16.27
C GLN A 748 24.12 -9.96 17.47
N PRO A 749 24.45 -8.71 17.86
CA PRO A 749 23.55 -7.87 18.64
C PRO A 749 22.21 -7.76 17.91
N GLU A 750 21.13 -7.59 18.67
CA GLU A 750 19.86 -7.19 18.08
C GLU A 750 19.86 -5.68 17.94
N ASP A 751 19.66 -5.19 16.72
CA ASP A 751 19.53 -3.79 16.34
C ASP A 751 18.14 -3.59 15.70
N HIS A 752 17.45 -2.50 16.02
CA HIS A 752 16.03 -2.30 15.62
C HIS A 752 15.75 -0.90 15.07
N GLY A 753 16.41 0.12 15.60
CA GLY A 753 16.33 1.52 15.18
C GLY A 753 17.15 1.79 13.93
N THR A 754 16.59 1.48 12.77
CA THR A 754 17.19 1.77 11.46
C THR A 754 16.12 2.28 10.48
N THR A 755 16.52 3.11 9.51
CA THR A 755 15.69 3.52 8.36
C THR A 755 16.43 3.26 7.05
N HIS A 756 15.69 3.01 5.97
CA HIS A 756 16.25 2.97 4.62
C HIS A 756 15.53 3.96 3.68
N ILE A 757 16.30 4.66 2.84
CA ILE A 757 15.76 5.52 1.79
C ILE A 757 16.41 5.14 0.46
N SER A 758 15.58 4.98 -0.56
CA SER A 758 15.99 4.80 -1.94
C SER A 758 15.47 5.96 -2.80
N VAL A 759 16.35 6.57 -3.59
CA VAL A 759 16.03 7.74 -4.44
C VAL A 759 16.54 7.53 -5.85
N MET A 760 15.75 7.94 -6.83
CA MET A 760 16.16 8.04 -8.22
C MET A 760 15.78 9.41 -8.79
N ASP A 761 16.74 10.11 -9.39
CA ASP A 761 16.50 11.41 -10.01
C ASP A 761 16.19 11.33 -11.52
N LYS A 762 15.89 12.49 -12.11
CA LYS A 762 15.57 12.65 -13.53
C LYS A 762 16.70 12.24 -14.48
N HIS A 763 17.95 12.22 -14.00
CA HIS A 763 19.11 11.81 -14.77
C HIS A 763 19.38 10.30 -14.66
N GLY A 764 18.60 9.60 -13.84
CA GLY A 764 18.76 8.18 -13.56
C GLY A 764 19.81 7.89 -12.49
N ASN A 765 20.39 8.91 -11.84
CA ASN A 765 21.26 8.67 -10.70
C ASN A 765 20.44 8.04 -9.57
N VAL A 766 21.08 7.16 -8.82
CA VAL A 766 20.42 6.44 -7.73
C VAL A 766 21.20 6.63 -6.45
N VAL A 767 20.48 6.89 -5.36
CA VAL A 767 21.01 6.88 -4.01
C VAL A 767 20.27 5.82 -3.21
N SER A 768 21.02 4.90 -2.60
CA SER A 768 20.51 3.96 -1.62
C SER A 768 21.23 4.27 -0.30
N VAL A 769 20.48 4.64 0.73
CA VAL A 769 21.07 5.09 2.01
C VAL A 769 20.36 4.45 3.20
N THR A 770 21.16 3.91 4.11
CA THR A 770 20.66 3.32 5.36
C THR A 770 21.26 4.09 6.53
N SER A 771 20.39 4.64 7.39
CA SER A 771 20.76 5.48 8.54
C SER A 771 20.19 4.88 9.82
N THR A 772 20.87 5.05 10.96
CA THR A 772 20.53 4.37 12.21
C THR A 772 20.99 5.18 13.42
N ILE A 773 20.36 4.90 14.57
CA ILE A 773 20.86 5.22 15.91
C ILE A 773 21.02 3.95 16.75
N ASN A 774 21.16 2.80 16.09
CA ASN A 774 21.15 1.43 16.58
C ASN A 774 19.81 0.91 17.15
N LEU A 775 19.57 0.92 18.46
CA LEU A 775 18.32 0.43 19.05
C LEU A 775 17.18 1.45 18.90
N TYR A 776 15.94 1.04 19.20
CA TYR A 776 14.84 1.98 19.24
C TYR A 776 15.07 3.07 20.29
N LEU A 777 15.10 4.32 19.80
CA LEU A 777 15.47 5.53 20.57
C LEU A 777 16.93 5.55 21.04
N GLY A 778 17.81 4.74 20.43
CA GLY A 778 19.23 4.66 20.74
C GLY A 778 19.49 4.42 22.23
N ALA A 779 20.34 5.26 22.81
CA ALA A 779 20.70 5.19 24.23
C ALA A 779 19.57 5.64 25.20
N VAL A 780 18.39 6.00 24.66
CA VAL A 780 17.22 6.53 25.38
C VAL A 780 17.57 7.78 26.21
N ILE A 781 18.45 8.62 25.67
CA ILE A 781 18.85 9.91 26.26
C ILE A 781 18.87 10.98 25.17
N THR A 782 18.53 12.21 25.53
CA THR A 782 18.76 13.36 24.64
C THR A 782 19.69 14.38 25.26
N SER A 783 20.33 15.20 24.43
CA SER A 783 21.05 16.37 24.90
C SER A 783 20.07 17.43 25.41
N GLU A 784 20.30 17.94 26.62
CA GLU A 784 19.45 18.98 27.22
C GLU A 784 19.57 20.30 26.43
N SER A 785 20.78 20.65 25.97
CA SER A 785 21.06 21.90 25.26
C SER A 785 20.69 21.86 23.78
N THR A 786 20.85 20.72 23.11
CA THR A 786 20.65 20.62 21.65
C THR A 786 19.42 19.81 21.26
N GLY A 787 18.84 19.04 22.18
CA GLY A 787 17.72 18.15 21.91
C GLY A 787 18.06 16.97 21.00
N VAL A 788 19.33 16.72 20.69
CA VAL A 788 19.78 15.56 19.89
C VAL A 788 19.49 14.28 20.65
N LEU A 789 18.87 13.29 19.98
CA LEU A 789 18.70 11.94 20.51
C LEU A 789 19.95 11.13 20.16
N TRP A 790 20.56 10.49 21.16
CA TRP A 790 21.87 9.86 21.01
C TRP A 790 21.77 8.38 20.62
N ASN A 791 22.64 7.94 19.71
CA ASN A 791 22.83 6.53 19.37
C ASN A 791 23.30 5.72 20.58
N ASP A 792 23.12 4.41 20.50
CA ASP A 792 23.80 3.41 21.35
C ASP A 792 24.73 2.52 20.52
N GLU A 793 25.45 3.09 19.55
CA GLU A 793 26.23 2.33 18.57
C GLU A 793 27.40 1.56 19.18
N MET A 794 27.78 1.87 20.42
CA MET A 794 28.77 1.06 21.12
C MET A 794 28.27 -0.38 21.38
N ASP A 795 26.96 -0.63 21.31
CA ASP A 795 26.37 -1.98 21.41
C ASP A 795 26.76 -2.92 20.27
N ASP A 796 27.03 -2.36 19.09
CA ASP A 796 27.38 -3.17 17.91
C ASP A 796 28.77 -3.81 18.04
N PHE A 797 29.61 -3.34 18.96
CA PHE A 797 30.89 -3.98 19.22
C PHE A 797 30.74 -5.31 19.97
N SER A 798 31.62 -6.24 19.62
CA SER A 798 31.79 -7.48 20.36
C SER A 798 32.49 -7.23 21.70
N THR A 799 31.90 -7.70 22.80
CA THR A 799 32.49 -7.62 24.16
C THR A 799 33.22 -8.94 24.49
N PRO A 800 34.50 -8.92 24.90
CA PRO A 800 35.23 -10.12 25.29
C PRO A 800 34.50 -10.96 26.35
N GLY A 801 34.53 -12.29 26.19
CA GLY A 801 33.90 -13.23 27.14
C GLY A 801 32.36 -13.22 27.16
N LYS A 802 31.70 -12.28 26.47
CA LYS A 802 30.24 -12.26 26.34
C LYS A 802 29.81 -13.18 25.21
N THR A 803 29.15 -14.28 25.57
CA THR A 803 28.32 -15.00 24.61
C THR A 803 26.95 -14.35 24.50
N ASN A 804 26.35 -14.24 23.30
CA ASN A 804 24.95 -13.76 23.24
C ASN A 804 23.98 -14.74 23.91
N ALA A 805 22.70 -14.37 23.92
CA ALA A 805 21.58 -15.19 24.41
C ALA A 805 21.53 -16.61 23.79
N PHE A 806 22.28 -16.86 22.72
CA PHE A 806 22.33 -18.12 21.98
C PHE A 806 23.68 -18.85 22.11
N GLY A 807 24.55 -18.45 23.06
CA GLY A 807 25.79 -19.15 23.40
C GLY A 807 26.97 -18.93 22.44
N LEU A 808 26.89 -17.92 21.57
CA LEU A 808 27.92 -17.63 20.57
C LEU A 808 29.06 -16.77 21.12
N PRO A 809 30.34 -17.13 20.89
CA PRO A 809 31.46 -16.28 21.27
C PRO A 809 31.42 -14.93 20.53
N PRO A 810 32.11 -13.90 21.04
CA PRO A 810 32.16 -12.58 20.43
C PRO A 810 33.24 -12.52 19.33
N SER A 811 33.01 -11.81 18.21
CA SER A 811 34.03 -11.72 17.13
C SER A 811 35.16 -10.79 17.56
N LYS A 812 36.38 -11.34 17.55
CA LYS A 812 37.60 -10.58 17.84
C LYS A 812 37.84 -9.45 16.84
N ALA A 813 37.47 -9.66 15.57
CA ALA A 813 37.58 -8.65 14.51
C ALA A 813 36.68 -7.43 14.79
N ASN A 814 35.68 -7.57 15.67
CA ASN A 814 34.78 -6.49 16.06
C ASN A 814 34.89 -6.12 17.55
N TYR A 815 36.04 -6.38 18.19
CA TYR A 815 36.28 -5.84 19.53
C TYR A 815 36.49 -4.32 19.49
N ILE A 816 36.06 -3.66 20.58
CA ILE A 816 36.17 -2.22 20.79
C ILE A 816 37.64 -1.81 20.76
N LYS A 817 37.93 -0.76 19.98
CA LYS A 817 39.20 -0.04 19.99
C LYS A 817 38.90 1.46 19.83
N PRO A 818 39.65 2.37 20.48
CA PRO A 818 39.52 3.81 20.27
C PRO A 818 39.50 4.21 18.79
N GLY A 819 38.53 5.01 18.37
CA GLY A 819 38.39 5.51 17.00
C GLY A 819 37.93 4.49 15.95
N LYS A 820 37.68 3.23 16.34
CA LYS A 820 37.20 2.17 15.45
C LYS A 820 35.70 2.34 15.16
N ARG A 821 35.26 1.95 13.96
CA ARG A 821 33.85 1.82 13.58
C ARG A 821 33.33 0.40 13.91
N PRO A 822 32.14 0.26 14.52
CA PRO A 822 31.57 -1.04 14.78
C PRO A 822 31.02 -1.69 13.50
N MET A 823 31.00 -3.03 13.45
CA MET A 823 30.36 -3.79 12.36
C MET A 823 28.87 -3.49 12.29
N SER A 824 28.35 -3.32 11.08
CA SER A 824 26.94 -2.99 10.83
C SER A 824 26.27 -4.01 9.93
N SER A 825 24.97 -4.23 10.12
CA SER A 825 24.12 -5.04 9.24
C SER A 825 23.60 -4.27 8.01
N GLN A 826 23.76 -2.95 8.01
CA GLN A 826 23.32 -2.06 6.92
C GLN A 826 23.87 -2.53 5.57
N SER A 827 22.98 -2.67 4.58
CA SER A 827 23.31 -3.14 3.22
C SER A 827 22.60 -2.30 2.14
N PRO A 828 22.92 -1.00 1.99
CA PRO A 828 22.40 -0.18 0.90
C PRO A 828 23.06 -0.56 -0.42
N LEU A 829 22.30 -1.12 -1.36
CA LEU A 829 22.81 -1.66 -2.62
C LEU A 829 22.23 -0.90 -3.81
N VAL A 830 23.03 -0.80 -4.88
CA VAL A 830 22.54 -0.45 -6.22
C VAL A 830 22.82 -1.61 -7.17
N ILE A 831 21.79 -2.00 -7.91
CA ILE A 831 21.81 -3.08 -8.90
C ILE A 831 21.59 -2.45 -10.28
N TYR A 832 22.48 -2.70 -11.23
CA TYR A 832 22.43 -2.04 -12.55
C TYR A 832 22.90 -2.97 -13.68
N ASP A 833 22.41 -2.73 -14.90
CA ASP A 833 22.76 -3.49 -16.10
C ASP A 833 23.64 -2.64 -17.04
N HIS A 834 24.83 -3.15 -17.39
CA HIS A 834 25.80 -2.45 -18.25
C HIS A 834 25.33 -2.30 -19.70
N ASN A 835 24.50 -3.23 -20.20
CA ASN A 835 24.03 -3.24 -21.59
C ASN A 835 22.65 -2.61 -21.74
N LYS A 836 21.96 -2.38 -20.63
CA LYS A 836 20.64 -1.74 -20.57
C LYS A 836 20.70 -0.61 -19.56
N ALA A 837 21.24 0.53 -19.99
CA ALA A 837 21.35 1.77 -19.19
C ALA A 837 20.03 2.27 -18.54
N HIS A 838 18.90 1.62 -18.83
CA HIS A 838 17.58 1.91 -18.28
C HIS A 838 17.08 0.89 -17.23
N ARG A 839 17.89 -0.09 -16.80
CA ARG A 839 17.56 -0.99 -15.68
C ARG A 839 18.52 -0.78 -14.51
N VAL A 840 18.06 0.02 -13.55
CA VAL A 840 18.79 0.34 -12.31
C VAL A 840 17.82 0.26 -11.15
N MET A 841 18.24 -0.33 -10.04
CA MET A 841 17.48 -0.47 -8.81
C MET A 841 18.33 -0.02 -7.63
N GLY A 842 17.80 0.90 -6.81
CA GLY A 842 18.28 1.16 -5.46
C GLY A 842 17.46 0.32 -4.49
N ILE A 843 18.13 -0.38 -3.57
CA ILE A 843 17.46 -1.24 -2.59
C ILE A 843 18.26 -1.34 -1.30
N GLY A 844 17.54 -1.36 -0.19
CA GLY A 844 18.10 -1.60 1.13
C GLY A 844 16.98 -1.77 2.15
N ALA A 845 17.34 -1.92 3.42
CA ALA A 845 16.35 -2.20 4.45
C ALA A 845 16.73 -1.66 5.83
N ALA A 846 15.72 -1.60 6.70
CA ALA A 846 15.82 -1.50 8.15
C ALA A 846 15.44 -2.85 8.80
N GLY A 847 15.71 -3.02 10.10
CA GLY A 847 15.41 -4.26 10.85
C GLY A 847 16.66 -5.06 11.21
N GLY A 848 17.75 -4.35 11.45
CA GLY A 848 18.94 -4.90 12.06
C GLY A 848 19.63 -6.03 11.34
N SER A 849 20.00 -7.10 12.06
CA SER A 849 20.61 -8.29 11.46
C SER A 849 19.75 -8.91 10.36
N THR A 850 18.43 -8.70 10.36
CA THR A 850 17.53 -9.19 9.30
C THR A 850 17.65 -8.42 7.98
N ILE A 851 18.29 -7.24 7.97
CA ILE A 851 18.55 -6.41 6.77
C ILE A 851 19.19 -7.23 5.67
N ILE A 852 20.23 -8.00 5.99
CA ILE A 852 21.02 -8.78 5.02
C ILE A 852 20.12 -9.74 4.23
N SER A 853 19.36 -10.58 4.94
CA SER A 853 18.41 -11.51 4.31
C SER A 853 17.20 -10.81 3.70
N GLY A 854 16.76 -9.67 4.25
CA GLY A 854 15.63 -8.90 3.75
C GLY A 854 15.90 -8.30 2.38
N VAL A 855 17.06 -7.66 2.24
CA VAL A 855 17.55 -7.10 0.96
C VAL A 855 17.82 -8.22 -0.03
N ALA A 856 18.54 -9.27 0.37
CA ALA A 856 18.81 -10.41 -0.51
C ALA A 856 17.51 -11.09 -0.98
N GLY A 857 16.53 -11.25 -0.09
CA GLY A 857 15.23 -11.84 -0.40
C GLY A 857 14.42 -11.00 -1.37
N ALA A 858 14.33 -9.68 -1.15
CA ALA A 858 13.62 -8.79 -2.06
C ALA A 858 14.32 -8.69 -3.43
N ALA A 859 15.65 -8.56 -3.45
CA ALA A 859 16.43 -8.60 -4.69
C ALA A 859 16.29 -9.94 -5.42
N LEU A 860 16.22 -11.06 -4.69
CA LEU A 860 15.93 -12.38 -5.28
C LEU A 860 14.60 -12.37 -6.04
N HIS A 861 13.56 -11.78 -5.42
CA HIS A 861 12.23 -11.67 -6.03
C HIS A 861 12.22 -10.78 -7.28
N ALA A 862 12.92 -9.65 -7.23
CA ALA A 862 12.99 -8.77 -8.39
C ALA A 862 13.79 -9.39 -9.55
N LEU A 863 14.96 -9.96 -9.25
CA LEU A 863 15.95 -10.30 -10.27
C LEU A 863 15.73 -11.65 -10.97
N TRP A 864 15.36 -12.70 -10.23
CA TRP A 864 15.23 -14.07 -10.77
C TRP A 864 13.78 -14.57 -10.82
N LEU A 865 12.88 -13.81 -10.22
CA LEU A 865 11.51 -14.23 -9.96
C LEU A 865 10.49 -13.32 -10.70
N ASP A 866 10.98 -12.35 -11.48
CA ASP A 866 10.21 -11.42 -12.32
C ASP A 866 9.11 -10.66 -11.56
N ALA A 867 9.33 -10.44 -10.26
CA ALA A 867 8.42 -9.67 -9.43
C ALA A 867 8.70 -8.17 -9.60
N ASN A 868 7.66 -7.36 -9.70
CA ASN A 868 7.83 -5.90 -9.59
C ASN A 868 8.23 -5.51 -8.14
N PRO A 869 8.70 -4.27 -7.89
CA PRO A 869 9.13 -3.86 -6.54
C PRO A 869 8.11 -4.11 -5.43
N LYS A 870 6.81 -3.94 -5.72
CA LYS A 870 5.75 -4.21 -4.74
C LYS A 870 5.63 -5.69 -4.43
N GLU A 871 5.59 -6.54 -5.44
CA GLU A 871 5.54 -8.00 -5.25
C GLU A 871 6.77 -8.52 -4.52
N ALA A 872 7.95 -7.97 -4.83
CA ALA A 872 9.21 -8.34 -4.21
C ALA A 872 9.29 -7.95 -2.72
N ILE A 873 8.83 -6.75 -2.38
CA ILE A 873 8.85 -6.22 -0.99
C ILE A 873 7.71 -6.81 -0.15
N ASP A 874 6.53 -7.01 -0.74
CA ASP A 874 5.37 -7.53 0.00
C ASP A 874 5.41 -9.05 0.19
N ALA A 875 6.30 -9.75 -0.53
CA ALA A 875 6.51 -11.18 -0.36
C ALA A 875 6.82 -11.52 1.11
N PRO A 876 6.22 -12.59 1.68
CA PRO A 876 6.54 -13.04 3.03
C PRO A 876 8.01 -13.44 3.15
N ARG A 877 8.65 -13.00 4.24
CA ARG A 877 10.08 -13.17 4.45
C ARG A 877 10.42 -14.40 5.29
N VAL A 878 11.63 -14.91 5.04
CA VAL A 878 12.33 -15.88 5.89
C VAL A 878 13.71 -15.32 6.23
N HIS A 879 14.17 -15.60 7.44
CA HIS A 879 15.46 -15.14 7.94
C HIS A 879 16.17 -16.27 8.69
N ASP A 880 17.42 -16.48 8.35
CA ASP A 880 18.32 -17.37 9.07
C ASP A 880 19.73 -16.77 9.01
N GLN A 881 20.28 -16.49 10.18
CA GLN A 881 21.60 -15.90 10.36
C GLN A 881 22.58 -16.88 11.00
N LEU A 882 22.37 -18.19 10.77
CA LEU A 882 23.09 -19.31 11.38
C LEU A 882 22.81 -19.51 12.87
N TYR A 883 22.62 -18.43 13.65
CA TYR A 883 22.31 -18.50 15.06
C TYR A 883 21.25 -17.48 15.52
N PRO A 884 20.25 -17.91 16.32
CA PRO A 884 19.96 -19.27 16.82
C PRO A 884 19.63 -20.31 15.72
N ASN A 885 19.57 -21.62 16.06
CA ASN A 885 19.35 -22.71 15.07
C ASN A 885 17.89 -22.80 14.63
N TYR A 886 17.33 -21.70 14.17
CA TYR A 886 16.02 -21.72 13.56
C TYR A 886 15.97 -20.70 12.44
N THR A 887 15.15 -21.00 11.46
CA THR A 887 14.75 -20.07 10.42
C THR A 887 13.47 -19.38 10.88
N SER A 888 13.57 -18.07 11.12
CA SER A 888 12.40 -17.21 11.34
C SER A 888 11.60 -17.07 10.05
N TYR A 889 10.28 -17.12 10.13
CA TYR A 889 9.40 -16.85 9.00
C TYR A 889 8.19 -16.01 9.40
N GLU A 890 7.70 -15.17 8.49
CA GLU A 890 6.53 -14.34 8.75
C GLU A 890 5.22 -15.13 8.71
N GLU A 891 4.20 -14.68 9.45
CA GLU A 891 2.91 -15.37 9.57
C GLU A 891 2.25 -15.73 8.22
N LYS A 892 2.39 -14.85 7.22
CA LYS A 892 1.81 -15.03 5.89
C LYS A 892 2.63 -15.96 4.97
N PHE A 893 3.78 -16.47 5.42
CA PHE A 893 4.58 -17.42 4.64
C PHE A 893 3.81 -18.75 4.48
N PRO A 894 3.66 -19.31 3.26
CA PRO A 894 2.76 -20.44 3.06
C PRO A 894 3.17 -21.69 3.86
N LYS A 895 2.27 -22.18 4.73
CA LYS A 895 2.50 -23.35 5.61
C LYS A 895 2.91 -24.63 4.87
N ALA A 896 2.53 -24.77 3.61
CA ALA A 896 2.97 -25.90 2.79
C ALA A 896 4.49 -25.87 2.54
N TYR A 897 5.07 -24.70 2.28
CA TYR A 897 6.51 -24.55 2.13
C TYR A 897 7.24 -24.68 3.47
N VAL A 898 6.65 -24.21 4.58
CA VAL A 898 7.18 -24.46 5.94
C VAL A 898 7.40 -25.96 6.16
N ARG A 899 6.38 -26.79 5.93
CA ARG A 899 6.48 -28.25 6.07
C ARG A 899 7.50 -28.89 5.13
N ALA A 900 7.63 -28.37 3.91
CA ALA A 900 8.63 -28.86 2.96
C ALA A 900 10.06 -28.49 3.40
N LEU A 901 10.26 -27.33 4.02
CA LEU A 901 11.53 -26.91 4.59
C LEU A 901 11.87 -27.73 5.86
N GLU A 902 10.89 -28.02 6.72
CA GLU A 902 11.04 -28.93 7.86
C GLU A 902 11.44 -30.34 7.42
N ALA A 903 10.86 -30.86 6.33
CA ALA A 903 11.25 -32.15 5.75
C ALA A 903 12.70 -32.17 5.23
N ARG A 904 13.26 -31.00 4.92
CA ARG A 904 14.68 -30.80 4.59
C ARG A 904 15.56 -30.52 5.81
N GLY A 905 15.00 -30.59 7.01
CA GLY A 905 15.70 -30.47 8.28
C GLY A 905 15.77 -29.06 8.86
N HIS A 906 15.15 -28.05 8.22
CA HIS A 906 15.11 -26.70 8.79
C HIS A 906 14.20 -26.64 10.02
N ILE A 907 14.68 -26.01 11.09
CA ILE A 907 13.87 -25.75 12.28
C ILE A 907 13.16 -24.42 12.05
N MET A 908 11.86 -24.47 11.77
CA MET A 908 11.10 -23.27 11.41
C MET A 908 10.49 -22.63 12.65
N ASN A 909 10.70 -21.33 12.84
CA ASN A 909 10.11 -20.56 13.92
C ASN A 909 9.27 -19.40 13.37
N LYS A 910 8.02 -19.28 13.81
CA LYS A 910 7.17 -18.17 13.37
C LYS A 910 7.58 -16.90 14.09
N SER A 911 7.95 -15.86 13.35
CA SER A 911 8.26 -14.56 13.92
C SER A 911 7.03 -13.93 14.56
N THR A 912 7.19 -13.34 15.74
CA THR A 912 6.18 -12.52 16.42
C THR A 912 6.24 -11.05 16.01
N GLU A 913 7.33 -10.64 15.39
CA GLU A 913 7.58 -9.28 14.91
C GLU A 913 7.77 -9.28 13.39
N HIS A 914 7.62 -8.10 12.78
CA HIS A 914 7.98 -7.92 11.38
C HIS A 914 9.48 -8.14 11.20
N LEU A 915 9.86 -8.88 10.15
CA LEU A 915 11.26 -8.93 9.73
C LEU A 915 11.62 -7.61 9.02
N ALA A 916 12.78 -7.56 8.36
CA ALA A 916 13.30 -6.37 7.69
C ALA A 916 12.25 -5.55 6.92
N VAL A 917 12.34 -4.22 6.99
CA VAL A 917 11.53 -3.25 6.24
C VAL A 917 12.33 -2.80 5.02
N VAL A 918 11.88 -3.13 3.81
CA VAL A 918 12.62 -2.85 2.57
C VAL A 918 12.01 -1.68 1.81
N THR A 919 12.82 -0.69 1.43
CA THR A 919 12.42 0.34 0.46
C THR A 919 13.23 0.19 -0.82
N SER A 920 12.63 0.50 -1.97
CA SER A 920 13.30 0.39 -3.26
C SER A 920 12.74 1.35 -4.29
N VAL A 921 13.63 1.81 -5.18
CA VAL A 921 13.29 2.46 -6.44
C VAL A 921 13.89 1.64 -7.59
N GLU A 922 13.15 1.45 -8.67
CA GLU A 922 13.58 0.70 -9.84
C GLU A 922 13.16 1.43 -11.12
N LYS A 923 14.11 1.66 -12.03
CA LYS A 923 13.81 2.04 -13.40
C LYS A 923 13.60 0.78 -14.23
N SER A 924 12.42 0.66 -14.81
CA SER A 924 12.12 -0.41 -15.77
C SER A 924 11.38 0.19 -16.95
N ASN A 925 12.02 0.13 -18.13
CA ASN A 925 11.57 0.81 -19.35
C ASN A 925 11.47 2.33 -19.15
N ALA A 926 10.33 2.93 -19.52
CA ALA A 926 10.07 4.37 -19.40
C ALA A 926 9.47 4.77 -18.04
N SER A 927 9.31 3.84 -17.10
CA SER A 927 8.72 4.09 -15.78
C SER A 927 9.73 3.87 -14.66
N ILE A 928 9.58 4.68 -13.61
CA ILE A 928 10.27 4.52 -12.33
C ILE A 928 9.24 3.99 -11.34
N TRP A 929 9.51 2.82 -10.80
CA TRP A 929 8.72 2.19 -9.77
C TRP A 929 9.35 2.47 -8.41
N ALA A 930 8.56 2.78 -7.41
CA ALA A 930 9.04 2.99 -6.06
C ALA A 930 8.07 2.35 -5.07
N ASN A 931 8.58 1.70 -4.03
CA ASN A 931 7.77 1.06 -3.03
C ASN A 931 8.41 1.16 -1.66
N SER A 932 7.62 1.60 -0.68
CA SER A 932 7.97 1.58 0.73
C SER A 932 7.24 0.42 1.41
N ASP A 933 7.92 -0.30 2.30
CA ASP A 933 7.36 -1.50 2.91
C ASP A 933 6.16 -1.18 3.80
N PHE A 934 5.05 -1.90 3.60
CA PHE A 934 3.85 -1.75 4.41
C PHE A 934 4.07 -2.10 5.89
N ARG A 935 5.11 -2.87 6.21
CA ARG A 935 5.45 -3.29 7.59
C ARG A 935 5.90 -2.14 8.47
N LYS A 936 6.31 -1.00 7.88
CA LYS A 936 6.61 0.22 8.65
C LYS A 936 5.34 0.97 9.11
N GLY A 937 4.16 0.56 8.67
CA GLY A 937 2.90 1.14 9.09
C GLY A 937 2.19 1.96 8.00
N PRO A 938 1.02 2.54 8.31
CA PRO A 938 0.18 3.24 7.33
C PRO A 938 0.82 4.50 6.74
N GLU A 939 1.83 5.07 7.39
CA GLU A 939 2.56 6.25 6.92
C GLU A 939 3.67 5.90 5.93
N SER A 940 3.91 4.63 5.65
CA SER A 940 4.94 4.20 4.70
C SER A 940 4.44 4.30 3.27
N ALA A 941 4.90 5.31 2.53
CA ALA A 941 4.56 5.48 1.13
C ALA A 941 5.69 6.14 0.32
N PRO A 942 5.85 5.77 -0.96
CA PRO A 942 6.75 6.44 -1.89
C PRO A 942 6.14 7.74 -2.45
N ALA A 943 6.98 8.63 -2.97
CA ALA A 943 6.58 9.86 -3.66
C ALA A 943 7.42 10.07 -4.92
N GLY A 944 6.88 10.75 -5.94
CA GLY A 944 7.55 10.97 -7.22
C GLY A 944 6.68 11.75 -8.22
N TYR A 945 7.19 11.94 -9.44
CA TYR A 945 6.48 12.61 -10.55
C TYR A 945 6.90 12.08 -11.92
#